data_AF-A0A956ASS4-F1
#
_entry.id   AF-A0A956ASS4-F1
#
_cell.length_a   1.000
_cell.length_b   1.000
_cell.length_c   1.000
_cell.angle_alpha   90.00
_cell.angle_beta   90.00
_cell.angle_gamma   90.00
#
_symmetry.space_group_name_H-M   'P 1'
#
loop_
_entity.id
_entity.type
_entity.pdbx_description
1 polymer ?
#
loop_
_entity_poly.entity_id
_entity_poly.type
_entity_poly.pdbx_seq_one_letter_code
_entity_poly.pdbx_strand_id
1 'polypeptide(L)'
;MSGDEAAAPDGTPVILLAFANDRVGDGYLRDLVREQREIERALSSAGERVKVVVAGHVRLDDLYDLIAKYNDDIVIFHYGGHAQPDALLLEDDAGHAVAANATGVAERLGQLPALALVFLNGCTTGPQVQAMQAHCAVPIIATDVAIRDGVACDFAYRFYDDLSRGRSIAAAYASAESRIRAALSDPAAATETRMLRPVSGGGQAEWPWRLHAPRDRPAATQWRLPVGTHWALWVAVAIALVALGGVAAWALSRGEQPAGVVSGPADAAREAAAAPVAPAPLDAWTRAQIAELATLEVDAVPAKLAVLLASGLAVDDLVRLMPDRSGDDWVYLLAECFPSGFADPKGAVHLAMAARRLRDVDTAAFAGLSSTRVAIAFGAMLASVEIAGRAGADPPAVEALRQQVLAALRARFGPPPPALLAEIAGQMVDFAPGRFAMGDGPTHEVELTRAFQLGAFEVTNRQFRRFLADHRPSDADDLPAVGLSWYQAVAFAAWLDARLPTEAEWAYAARDGGQVRTRYCAGDTEADLDRVAWHIGNSGRQLHPVGQREPCGSVGRKLYDMLGNASEWCADTAGLPATASQVDPAGPLLGAKRVIRGASYRSKAPGGLGERVVSDPRSVNDAKGFRLARPVRRAL
;
A
#
# COMPACT_ATOMS: atom_id res chain seq x y z
N MET A 1 -17.55 -36.41 0.64
CA MET A 1 -18.47 -36.21 -0.49
C MET A 1 -18.86 -34.74 -0.43
N SER A 2 -18.07 -33.83 -1.03
CA SER A 2 -18.18 -33.35 -2.43
C SER A 2 -19.53 -32.64 -2.66
N GLY A 3 -19.63 -31.36 -3.01
CA GLY A 3 -18.67 -30.33 -3.42
C GLY A 3 -19.45 -29.00 -3.50
N ASP A 4 -18.95 -28.03 -4.28
CA ASP A 4 -19.59 -26.76 -4.67
C ASP A 4 -19.14 -25.48 -3.95
N GLU A 5 -17.84 -25.37 -3.64
CA GLU A 5 -17.17 -24.10 -3.99
C GLU A 5 -17.06 -24.07 -5.53
N ALA A 6 -17.24 -22.89 -6.15
CA ALA A 6 -16.89 -22.72 -7.56
C ALA A 6 -15.48 -23.26 -7.77
N ALA A 7 -15.26 -24.05 -8.83
CA ALA A 7 -13.94 -24.62 -9.09
C ALA A 7 -12.95 -23.46 -9.11
N ALA A 8 -11.91 -23.53 -8.28
CA ALA A 8 -10.85 -22.53 -8.32
C ALA A 8 -10.29 -22.53 -9.75
N PRO A 9 -10.16 -21.37 -10.40
CA PRO A 9 -9.66 -21.33 -11.77
C PRO A 9 -8.25 -21.92 -11.82
N ASP A 10 -7.95 -22.67 -12.88
CA ASP A 10 -6.61 -23.21 -13.12
C ASP A 10 -5.60 -22.09 -13.47
N GLY A 11 -6.10 -20.93 -13.94
CA GLY A 11 -5.34 -19.73 -14.26
C GLY A 11 -5.62 -18.51 -13.35
N THR A 12 -5.20 -17.32 -13.77
CA THR A 12 -5.44 -16.07 -13.02
C THR A 12 -6.93 -15.70 -13.09
N PRO A 13 -7.63 -15.53 -11.95
CA PRO A 13 -9.04 -15.15 -11.93
C PRO A 13 -9.32 -13.92 -12.80
N VAL A 14 -10.29 -14.02 -13.70
CA VAL A 14 -10.70 -12.95 -14.61
C VAL A 14 -11.99 -12.29 -14.12
N ILE A 15 -11.95 -10.96 -13.97
CA ILE A 15 -13.15 -10.13 -13.84
C ILE A 15 -13.41 -9.50 -15.21
N LEU A 16 -14.51 -9.91 -15.84
CA LEU A 16 -14.93 -9.38 -17.13
C LEU A 16 -15.92 -8.23 -16.91
N LEU A 17 -15.50 -7.01 -17.23
CA LEU A 17 -16.32 -5.79 -17.21
C LEU A 17 -16.81 -5.49 -18.63
N ALA A 18 -18.09 -5.71 -18.88
CA ALA A 18 -18.75 -5.41 -20.15
C ALA A 18 -19.59 -4.14 -20.01
N PHE A 19 -19.27 -3.12 -20.80
CA PHE A 19 -20.01 -1.88 -20.87
C PHE A 19 -20.58 -1.67 -22.27
N ALA A 20 -21.83 -1.24 -22.34
CA ALA A 20 -22.50 -0.87 -23.57
C ALA A 20 -23.03 0.56 -23.44
N ASN A 21 -22.53 1.45 -24.30
CA ASN A 21 -22.83 2.86 -24.24
C ASN A 21 -23.26 3.35 -25.62
N ASP A 22 -24.55 3.61 -25.80
CA ASP A 22 -25.09 4.04 -27.10
C ASP A 22 -24.39 5.32 -27.57
N ARG A 23 -23.66 5.21 -28.69
CA ARG A 23 -22.87 6.32 -29.24
C ARG A 23 -23.67 7.16 -30.23
N VAL A 24 -24.88 6.72 -30.60
CA VAL A 24 -25.70 7.35 -31.63
C VAL A 24 -27.13 7.58 -31.11
N GLY A 25 -27.38 8.78 -30.59
CA GLY A 25 -28.70 9.21 -30.11
C GLY A 25 -28.65 9.75 -28.69
N ASP A 26 -29.81 9.81 -28.03
CA ASP A 26 -29.95 10.34 -26.66
C ASP A 26 -29.66 9.29 -25.56
N GLY A 27 -29.28 8.05 -25.94
CA GLY A 27 -29.01 6.91 -25.06
C GLY A 27 -27.61 6.87 -24.43
N TYR A 28 -26.80 7.92 -24.58
CA TYR A 28 -25.42 7.94 -24.08
C TYR A 28 -25.35 8.15 -22.56
N LEU A 29 -24.74 7.19 -21.85
CA LEU A 29 -24.52 7.22 -20.40
C LEU A 29 -23.12 7.78 -20.09
N ARG A 30 -23.07 9.05 -19.65
CA ARG A 30 -21.79 9.78 -19.43
C ARG A 30 -20.96 9.21 -18.29
N ASP A 31 -21.62 8.65 -17.29
CA ASP A 31 -20.97 8.15 -16.08
C ASP A 31 -20.50 6.69 -16.21
N LEU A 32 -20.81 5.96 -17.29
CA LEU A 32 -20.26 4.60 -17.52
C LEU A 32 -18.73 4.60 -17.58
N VAL A 33 -18.14 5.61 -18.22
CA VAL A 33 -16.68 5.76 -18.29
C VAL A 33 -16.08 6.07 -16.92
N ARG A 34 -16.86 6.71 -16.04
CA ARG A 34 -16.46 6.96 -14.65
C ARG A 34 -16.58 5.68 -13.82
N GLU A 35 -17.66 4.94 -13.99
CA GLU A 35 -17.90 3.65 -13.33
C GLU A 35 -16.78 2.65 -13.64
N GLN A 36 -16.45 2.47 -14.92
CA GLN A 36 -15.31 1.64 -15.35
C GLN A 36 -14.04 2.02 -14.58
N ARG A 37 -13.68 3.30 -14.60
CA ARG A 37 -12.44 3.79 -13.97
C ARG A 37 -12.42 3.57 -12.47
N GLU A 38 -13.54 3.76 -11.78
CA GLU A 38 -13.62 3.55 -10.33
C GLU A 38 -13.58 2.05 -9.99
N ILE A 39 -14.21 1.18 -10.78
CA ILE A 39 -14.10 -0.29 -10.59
C ILE A 39 -12.66 -0.75 -10.80
N GLU A 40 -11.99 -0.31 -11.88
CA GLU A 40 -10.58 -0.58 -12.14
C GLU A 40 -9.69 -0.07 -10.98
N ARG A 41 -9.99 1.11 -10.45
CA ARG A 41 -9.30 1.68 -9.30
C ARG A 41 -9.51 0.85 -8.03
N ALA A 42 -10.74 0.43 -7.74
CA ALA A 42 -11.04 -0.43 -6.59
C ALA A 42 -10.27 -1.76 -6.69
N LEU A 43 -10.28 -2.37 -7.88
CA LEU A 43 -9.61 -3.63 -8.16
C LEU A 43 -8.09 -3.51 -8.28
N SER A 44 -7.53 -2.30 -8.44
CA SER A 44 -6.07 -2.09 -8.45
C SER A 44 -5.40 -2.59 -7.15
N SER A 45 -6.12 -2.57 -6.04
CA SER A 45 -5.67 -3.13 -4.75
C SER A 45 -5.56 -4.66 -4.75
N ALA A 46 -6.28 -5.36 -5.65
CA ALA A 46 -6.11 -6.78 -5.87
C ALA A 46 -4.79 -7.10 -6.61
N GLY A 47 -4.21 -6.15 -7.34
CA GLY A 47 -2.95 -6.30 -8.09
C GLY A 47 -3.04 -7.32 -9.23
N GLU A 48 -1.90 -7.90 -9.64
CA GLU A 48 -1.81 -8.91 -10.73
C GLU A 48 -2.52 -10.24 -10.42
N ARG A 49 -3.10 -10.40 -9.23
CA ARG A 49 -3.79 -11.61 -8.78
C ARG A 49 -5.15 -11.81 -9.45
N VAL A 50 -5.68 -10.74 -10.03
CA VAL A 50 -6.95 -10.75 -10.73
C VAL A 50 -6.74 -9.98 -12.02
N LYS A 51 -7.11 -10.61 -13.13
CA LYS A 51 -7.06 -9.98 -14.44
C LYS A 51 -8.37 -9.26 -14.69
N VAL A 52 -8.32 -7.94 -14.75
CA VAL A 52 -9.49 -7.14 -15.14
C VAL A 52 -9.48 -7.01 -16.66
N VAL A 53 -10.53 -7.52 -17.30
CA VAL A 53 -10.73 -7.43 -18.74
C VAL A 53 -11.91 -6.50 -18.98
N VAL A 54 -11.67 -5.40 -19.70
CA VAL A 54 -12.69 -4.38 -19.94
C VAL A 54 -13.07 -4.33 -21.41
N ALA A 55 -14.37 -4.41 -21.67
CA ALA A 55 -14.97 -4.21 -22.98
C ALA A 55 -15.90 -2.98 -22.89
N GLY A 56 -15.36 -1.80 -23.21
CA GLY A 56 -16.08 -0.51 -23.07
C GLY A 56 -17.16 -0.24 -24.13
N HIS A 57 -17.13 -1.00 -25.23
CA HIS A 57 -18.01 -0.89 -26.40
C HIS A 57 -18.41 -2.28 -26.88
N VAL A 58 -19.04 -3.05 -26.00
CA VAL A 58 -19.15 -4.49 -26.21
C VAL A 58 -20.25 -4.82 -27.24
N ARG A 59 -19.84 -5.44 -28.36
CA ARG A 59 -20.76 -6.10 -29.31
C ARG A 59 -21.04 -7.52 -28.85
N LEU A 60 -22.10 -8.14 -29.40
CA LEU A 60 -22.44 -9.53 -29.06
C LEU A 60 -21.29 -10.48 -29.36
N ASP A 61 -20.68 -10.39 -30.54
CA ASP A 61 -19.56 -11.27 -30.91
C ASP A 61 -18.33 -11.03 -30.02
N ASP A 62 -18.02 -9.77 -29.68
CA ASP A 62 -16.91 -9.44 -28.77
C ASP A 62 -17.09 -10.08 -27.39
N LEU A 63 -18.33 -10.06 -26.88
CA LEU A 63 -18.67 -10.69 -25.60
C LEU A 63 -18.43 -12.20 -25.65
N TYR A 64 -18.91 -12.88 -26.70
CA TYR A 64 -18.73 -14.32 -26.84
C TYR A 64 -17.27 -14.71 -27.06
N ASP A 65 -16.50 -13.91 -27.81
CA ASP A 65 -15.05 -14.11 -27.99
C ASP A 65 -14.29 -13.97 -26.67
N LEU A 66 -14.62 -12.97 -25.86
CA LEU A 66 -14.01 -12.78 -24.54
C LEU A 66 -14.37 -13.92 -23.59
N ILE A 67 -15.63 -14.36 -23.60
CA ILE A 67 -16.08 -15.51 -22.80
C ILE A 67 -15.38 -16.79 -23.25
N ALA A 68 -15.24 -17.02 -24.56
CA ALA A 68 -14.53 -18.19 -25.08
C ALA A 68 -13.02 -18.14 -24.73
N LYS A 69 -12.40 -16.96 -24.81
CA LYS A 69 -10.98 -16.76 -24.52
C LYS A 69 -10.61 -17.01 -23.06
N TYR A 70 -11.51 -16.67 -22.12
CA TYR A 70 -11.28 -16.78 -20.68
C TYR A 70 -12.23 -17.77 -20.00
N ASN A 71 -12.73 -18.77 -20.75
CA ASN A 71 -13.80 -19.69 -20.34
C ASN A 71 -13.61 -20.25 -18.93
N ASP A 72 -12.40 -20.71 -18.63
CA ASP A 72 -12.09 -21.40 -17.38
C ASP A 72 -11.69 -20.46 -16.23
N ASP A 73 -11.46 -19.18 -16.53
CA ASP A 73 -10.88 -18.21 -15.60
C ASP A 73 -11.86 -17.11 -15.16
N ILE A 74 -12.98 -16.91 -15.87
CA ILE A 74 -13.96 -15.87 -15.53
C ILE A 74 -14.64 -16.21 -14.19
N VAL A 75 -14.34 -15.40 -13.17
CA VAL A 75 -14.92 -15.51 -11.83
C VAL A 75 -16.03 -14.50 -11.58
N ILE A 76 -16.00 -13.34 -12.25
CA ILE A 76 -17.04 -12.32 -12.13
C ILE A 76 -17.36 -11.77 -13.51
N PHE A 77 -18.66 -11.72 -13.83
CA PHE A 77 -19.18 -10.97 -14.97
C PHE A 77 -19.90 -9.72 -14.47
N HIS A 78 -19.46 -8.55 -14.93
CA HIS A 78 -20.08 -7.27 -14.65
C HIS A 78 -20.63 -6.68 -15.94
N TYR A 79 -21.88 -6.23 -15.91
CA TYR A 79 -22.51 -5.52 -17.01
C TYR A 79 -22.96 -4.12 -16.56
N GLY A 80 -22.54 -3.08 -17.27
CA GLY A 80 -23.02 -1.71 -17.11
C GLY A 80 -23.55 -1.15 -18.43
N GLY A 81 -24.80 -0.68 -18.44
CA GLY A 81 -25.43 -0.16 -19.64
C GLY A 81 -26.95 -0.18 -19.58
N HIS A 82 -27.59 0.20 -20.69
CA HIS A 82 -29.04 0.08 -20.80
C HIS A 82 -29.47 -1.39 -20.95
N ALA A 83 -30.67 -1.71 -20.50
CA ALA A 83 -31.25 -3.04 -20.62
C ALA A 83 -32.77 -2.93 -20.86
N GLN A 84 -33.33 -3.92 -21.55
CA GLN A 84 -34.76 -4.10 -21.81
C GLN A 84 -35.29 -5.32 -21.04
N PRO A 85 -36.61 -5.48 -20.89
CA PRO A 85 -37.20 -6.55 -20.07
C PRO A 85 -36.66 -7.96 -20.29
N ASP A 86 -36.25 -8.30 -21.51
CA ASP A 86 -35.82 -9.61 -21.98
C ASP A 86 -34.44 -9.58 -22.68
N ALA A 87 -33.76 -8.43 -22.73
CA ALA A 87 -32.51 -8.27 -23.46
C ALA A 87 -31.52 -7.29 -22.81
N LEU A 88 -30.22 -7.60 -22.90
CA LEU A 88 -29.13 -6.66 -22.65
C LEU A 88 -28.92 -5.82 -23.91
N LEU A 89 -28.76 -4.50 -23.81
CA LEU A 89 -28.48 -3.67 -24.97
C LEU A 89 -26.98 -3.60 -25.22
N LEU A 90 -26.50 -4.25 -26.29
CA LEU A 90 -25.11 -4.22 -26.73
C LEU A 90 -24.92 -3.28 -27.91
N GLU A 91 -23.70 -3.02 -28.36
CA GLU A 91 -23.45 -2.18 -29.54
C GLU A 91 -23.44 -2.99 -30.85
N ASP A 92 -23.83 -2.37 -31.97
CA ASP A 92 -23.54 -2.84 -33.33
C ASP A 92 -22.29 -2.16 -33.94
N ASP A 93 -21.93 -2.52 -35.18
CA ASP A 93 -20.78 -1.94 -35.88
C ASP A 93 -20.90 -0.42 -36.14
N ALA A 94 -22.13 0.10 -36.10
CA ALA A 94 -22.41 1.53 -36.25
C ALA A 94 -22.50 2.26 -34.90
N GLY A 95 -22.39 1.55 -33.77
CA GLY A 95 -22.46 2.09 -32.42
C GLY A 95 -23.86 2.30 -31.87
N HIS A 96 -24.89 1.72 -32.51
CA HIS A 96 -26.26 1.74 -32.00
C HIS A 96 -26.48 0.64 -30.96
N ALA A 97 -27.38 0.90 -30.01
CA ALA A 97 -27.86 -0.11 -29.08
C ALA A 97 -28.73 -1.17 -29.77
N VAL A 98 -28.35 -2.44 -29.66
CA VAL A 98 -29.05 -3.61 -30.20
C VAL A 98 -29.35 -4.61 -29.08
N ALA A 99 -30.58 -5.14 -29.08
CA ALA A 99 -31.03 -6.11 -28.11
C ALA A 99 -30.33 -7.47 -28.28
N ALA A 100 -29.55 -7.86 -27.27
CA ALA A 100 -29.02 -9.21 -27.11
C ALA A 100 -29.90 -10.00 -26.16
N ASN A 101 -30.42 -11.14 -26.62
CA ASN A 101 -31.31 -11.98 -25.85
C ASN A 101 -30.68 -12.41 -24.50
N ALA A 102 -31.34 -12.07 -23.39
CA ALA A 102 -30.79 -12.31 -22.05
C ALA A 102 -30.70 -13.80 -21.71
N THR A 103 -31.56 -14.65 -22.28
CA THR A 103 -31.52 -16.11 -22.10
C THR A 103 -30.25 -16.71 -22.70
N GLY A 104 -29.89 -16.33 -23.93
CA GLY A 104 -28.67 -16.83 -24.57
C GLY A 104 -27.40 -16.43 -23.81
N VAL A 105 -27.33 -15.19 -23.31
CA VAL A 105 -26.23 -14.74 -22.46
C VAL A 105 -26.21 -15.49 -21.12
N ALA A 106 -27.37 -15.70 -20.50
CA ALA A 106 -27.50 -16.46 -19.26
C ALA A 106 -27.04 -17.92 -19.41
N GLU A 107 -27.47 -18.59 -20.49
CA GLU A 107 -27.04 -19.96 -20.81
C GLU A 107 -25.53 -20.04 -20.97
N ARG A 108 -24.92 -19.07 -21.66
CA ARG A 108 -23.47 -19.05 -21.87
C ARG A 108 -22.70 -18.79 -20.58
N LEU A 109 -23.14 -17.84 -19.75
CA LEU A 109 -22.53 -17.58 -18.45
C LEU A 109 -22.67 -18.76 -17.49
N GLY A 110 -23.82 -19.44 -17.51
CA GLY A 110 -24.09 -20.63 -16.69
C GLY A 110 -23.19 -21.82 -17.01
N GLN A 111 -22.56 -21.83 -18.19
CA GLN A 111 -21.58 -22.86 -18.59
C GLN A 111 -20.16 -22.57 -18.08
N LEU A 112 -19.90 -21.41 -17.47
CA LEU A 112 -18.57 -21.04 -17.00
C LEU A 112 -18.24 -21.76 -15.68
N PRO A 113 -17.18 -22.58 -15.64
CA PRO A 113 -16.88 -23.45 -14.50
C PRO A 113 -16.42 -22.70 -13.24
N ALA A 114 -15.77 -21.54 -13.41
CA ALA A 114 -15.21 -20.74 -12.32
C ALA A 114 -16.10 -19.53 -11.92
N LEU A 115 -17.23 -19.33 -12.58
CA LEU A 115 -18.08 -18.17 -12.33
C LEU A 115 -18.59 -18.18 -10.89
N ALA A 116 -18.43 -17.05 -10.21
CA ALA A 116 -18.77 -16.89 -8.80
C ALA A 116 -19.74 -15.72 -8.53
N LEU A 117 -19.87 -14.77 -9.46
CA LEU A 117 -20.79 -13.64 -9.34
C LEU A 117 -21.19 -13.10 -10.71
N VAL A 118 -22.47 -12.77 -10.87
CA VAL A 118 -22.97 -11.91 -11.94
C VAL A 118 -23.45 -10.59 -11.33
N PHE A 119 -22.95 -9.47 -11.86
CA PHE A 119 -23.34 -8.13 -11.44
C PHE A 119 -23.94 -7.38 -12.63
N LEU A 120 -25.24 -7.12 -12.57
CA LEU A 120 -25.98 -6.34 -13.56
C LEU A 120 -26.25 -4.94 -13.01
N ASN A 121 -25.39 -3.98 -13.37
CA ASN A 121 -25.46 -2.58 -12.95
C ASN A 121 -26.09 -1.68 -14.03
N GLY A 122 -27.19 -2.14 -14.61
CA GLY A 122 -28.05 -1.39 -15.54
C GLY A 122 -29.52 -1.46 -15.10
N CYS A 123 -30.44 -0.76 -15.77
CA CYS A 123 -31.90 -0.84 -15.54
C CYS A 123 -32.41 -2.26 -15.84
N THR A 124 -32.22 -3.16 -14.89
CA THR A 124 -32.49 -4.59 -15.05
C THR A 124 -33.95 -4.82 -14.68
N THR A 125 -34.55 -5.84 -15.28
CA THR A 125 -35.95 -6.21 -15.06
C THR A 125 -36.01 -7.60 -14.44
N GLY A 126 -37.01 -7.84 -13.60
CA GLY A 126 -37.24 -9.14 -12.96
C GLY A 126 -37.15 -10.38 -13.89
N PRO A 127 -37.59 -10.33 -15.17
CA PRO A 127 -37.43 -11.45 -16.10
C PRO A 127 -35.98 -11.78 -16.45
N GLN A 128 -35.07 -10.80 -16.52
CA GLN A 128 -33.64 -11.06 -16.75
C GLN A 128 -33.01 -11.81 -15.58
N VAL A 129 -33.34 -11.39 -14.36
CA VAL A 129 -32.89 -12.07 -13.14
C VAL A 129 -33.44 -13.49 -13.10
N GLN A 130 -34.71 -13.72 -13.49
CA GLN A 130 -35.29 -15.06 -13.56
C GLN A 130 -34.60 -15.95 -14.59
N ALA A 131 -34.30 -15.43 -15.78
CA ALA A 131 -33.52 -16.16 -16.79
C ALA A 131 -32.12 -16.50 -16.26
N MET A 132 -31.42 -15.53 -15.67
CA MET A 132 -30.10 -15.75 -15.05
C MET A 132 -30.17 -16.76 -13.90
N GLN A 133 -31.20 -16.73 -13.05
CA GLN A 133 -31.37 -17.72 -11.98
C GLN A 133 -31.71 -19.13 -12.48
N ALA A 134 -32.31 -19.25 -13.67
CA ALA A 134 -32.62 -20.55 -14.27
C ALA A 134 -31.38 -21.23 -14.87
N HIS A 135 -30.39 -20.45 -15.30
CA HIS A 135 -29.21 -20.97 -16.01
C HIS A 135 -27.89 -20.82 -15.22
N CYS A 136 -27.80 -19.88 -14.28
CA CYS A 136 -26.61 -19.60 -13.49
C CYS A 136 -26.83 -19.98 -12.03
N ALA A 137 -25.98 -20.88 -11.50
CA ALA A 137 -26.00 -21.30 -10.09
C ALA A 137 -25.12 -20.41 -9.17
N VAL A 138 -25.05 -19.10 -9.45
CA VAL A 138 -24.18 -18.14 -8.75
C VAL A 138 -25.00 -16.95 -8.20
N PRO A 139 -24.50 -16.25 -7.17
CA PRO A 139 -25.09 -14.99 -6.72
C PRO A 139 -25.23 -14.00 -7.88
N ILE A 140 -26.37 -13.30 -7.91
CA ILE A 140 -26.65 -12.25 -8.90
C ILE A 140 -26.96 -10.95 -8.15
N ILE A 141 -26.21 -9.88 -8.43
CA ILE A 141 -26.55 -8.52 -8.02
C ILE A 141 -27.24 -7.85 -9.20
N ALA A 142 -28.47 -7.39 -9.01
CA ALA A 142 -29.26 -6.75 -10.06
C ALA A 142 -30.08 -5.58 -9.49
N THR A 143 -30.56 -4.73 -10.39
CA THR A 143 -31.45 -3.62 -10.03
C THR A 143 -32.91 -3.96 -10.37
N ASP A 144 -33.87 -3.50 -9.56
CA ASP A 144 -35.31 -3.69 -9.85
C ASP A 144 -35.99 -2.41 -10.38
N VAL A 145 -35.28 -1.29 -10.36
CA VAL A 145 -35.77 0.03 -10.76
C VAL A 145 -34.67 0.80 -11.48
N ALA A 146 -35.07 1.81 -12.26
CA ALA A 146 -34.11 2.70 -12.90
C ALA A 146 -33.26 3.45 -11.85
N ILE A 147 -31.94 3.48 -12.06
CA ILE A 147 -30.97 4.11 -11.16
C ILE A 147 -30.28 5.27 -11.89
N ARG A 148 -29.98 6.35 -11.17
CA ARG A 148 -29.08 7.40 -11.68
C ARG A 148 -27.65 6.88 -11.75
N ASP A 149 -27.00 7.08 -12.89
CA ASP A 149 -25.68 6.56 -13.22
C ASP A 149 -24.62 6.86 -12.14
N GLY A 150 -24.62 8.07 -11.54
CA GLY A 150 -23.68 8.43 -10.48
C GLY A 150 -23.80 7.60 -9.19
N VAL A 151 -25.01 7.14 -8.83
CA VAL A 151 -25.22 6.29 -7.65
C VAL A 151 -24.85 4.84 -7.98
N ALA A 152 -25.10 4.39 -9.21
CA ALA A 152 -24.66 3.09 -9.70
C ALA A 152 -23.14 2.95 -9.72
N CYS A 153 -22.45 4.00 -10.16
CA CYS A 153 -21.00 4.10 -10.09
C CYS A 153 -20.46 3.99 -8.64
N ASP A 154 -21.05 4.73 -7.69
CA ASP A 154 -20.58 4.71 -6.28
C ASP A 154 -20.83 3.35 -5.61
N PHE A 155 -21.95 2.69 -5.94
CA PHE A 155 -22.24 1.35 -5.43
C PHE A 155 -21.25 0.31 -5.94
N ALA A 156 -21.02 0.28 -7.25
CA ALA A 156 -20.05 -0.65 -7.86
C ALA A 156 -18.64 -0.43 -7.31
N TYR A 157 -18.17 0.82 -7.23
CA TYR A 157 -16.87 1.17 -6.65
C TYR A 157 -16.71 0.57 -5.24
N ARG A 158 -17.65 0.88 -4.34
CA ARG A 158 -17.58 0.42 -2.94
C ARG A 158 -17.64 -1.10 -2.82
N PHE A 159 -18.49 -1.73 -3.62
CA PHE A 159 -18.60 -3.19 -3.65
C PHE A 159 -17.27 -3.83 -4.04
N TYR A 160 -16.67 -3.41 -5.16
CA TYR A 160 -15.40 -3.98 -5.62
C TYR A 160 -14.22 -3.62 -4.71
N ASP A 161 -14.26 -2.47 -4.04
CA ASP A 161 -13.24 -2.02 -3.09
C ASP A 161 -13.24 -2.88 -1.80
N ASP A 162 -14.41 -3.32 -1.34
CA ASP A 162 -14.49 -4.27 -0.22
C ASP A 162 -14.15 -5.71 -0.66
N LEU A 163 -14.59 -6.11 -1.86
CA LEU A 163 -14.30 -7.42 -2.41
C LEU A 163 -12.79 -7.63 -2.65
N SER A 164 -12.08 -6.61 -3.14
CA SER A 164 -10.63 -6.65 -3.34
C SER A 164 -9.83 -6.77 -2.03
N ARG A 165 -10.43 -6.37 -0.89
CA ARG A 165 -9.89 -6.56 0.46
C ARG A 165 -10.24 -7.92 1.07
N GLY A 166 -10.77 -8.84 0.27
CA GLY A 166 -11.06 -10.21 0.68
C GLY A 166 -12.36 -10.35 1.49
N ARG A 167 -13.25 -9.35 1.50
CA ARG A 167 -14.62 -9.51 2.03
C ARG A 167 -15.40 -10.48 1.16
N SER A 168 -16.38 -11.17 1.74
CA SER A 168 -17.31 -11.99 0.95
C SER A 168 -18.27 -11.12 0.15
N ILE A 169 -18.88 -11.68 -0.90
CA ILE A 169 -19.91 -11.00 -1.71
C ILE A 169 -21.00 -10.40 -0.81
N ALA A 170 -21.53 -11.17 0.15
CA ALA A 170 -22.55 -10.72 1.07
C ALA A 170 -22.09 -9.52 1.93
N ALA A 171 -20.86 -9.57 2.45
CA ALA A 171 -20.32 -8.50 3.29
C ALA A 171 -20.03 -7.21 2.49
N ALA A 172 -19.46 -7.35 1.29
CA ALA A 172 -19.20 -6.23 0.39
C ALA A 172 -20.51 -5.55 -0.05
N TYR A 173 -21.53 -6.34 -0.38
CA TYR A 173 -22.87 -5.84 -0.71
C TYR A 173 -23.49 -5.05 0.45
N ALA A 174 -23.52 -5.62 1.67
CA ALA A 174 -24.12 -4.97 2.84
C ALA A 174 -23.40 -3.67 3.23
N SER A 175 -22.07 -3.64 3.09
CA SER A 175 -21.25 -2.45 3.33
C SER A 175 -21.52 -1.34 2.31
N ALA A 176 -21.58 -1.67 1.03
CA ALA A 176 -21.92 -0.73 -0.03
C ALA A 176 -23.34 -0.16 0.15
N GLU A 177 -24.31 -1.00 0.49
CA GLU A 177 -25.69 -0.59 0.79
C GLU A 177 -25.76 0.38 1.97
N SER A 178 -25.15 0.03 3.10
CA SER A 178 -25.18 0.85 4.31
C SER A 178 -24.63 2.26 4.06
N ARG A 179 -23.53 2.37 3.30
CA ARG A 179 -22.88 3.65 3.00
C ARG A 179 -23.71 4.54 2.09
N ILE A 180 -24.35 3.96 1.07
CA ILE A 180 -25.23 4.74 0.18
C ILE A 180 -26.49 5.18 0.92
N ARG A 181 -27.10 4.32 1.73
CA ARG A 181 -28.25 4.69 2.57
C ARG A 181 -27.94 5.83 3.53
N ALA A 182 -26.75 5.83 4.12
CA ALA A 182 -26.28 6.93 4.97
C ALA A 182 -26.14 8.24 4.17
N ALA A 183 -25.56 8.19 2.96
CA ALA A 183 -25.42 9.36 2.09
C ALA A 183 -26.77 9.92 1.60
N LEU A 184 -27.77 9.05 1.36
CA LEU A 184 -29.12 9.42 0.96
C LEU A 184 -29.96 10.06 2.08
N SER A 185 -29.53 9.93 3.34
CA SER A 185 -30.23 10.48 4.51
C SER A 185 -29.85 11.95 4.79
N ASP A 186 -28.88 12.51 4.05
CA ASP A 186 -28.46 13.91 4.14
C ASP A 186 -29.39 14.82 3.29
N PRO A 187 -30.07 15.81 3.90
CA PRO A 187 -30.95 16.75 3.19
C PRO A 187 -30.24 17.58 2.10
N ALA A 188 -28.94 17.83 2.22
CA ALA A 188 -28.17 18.57 1.22
C ALA A 188 -27.86 17.71 -0.02
N ALA A 189 -27.56 16.42 0.19
CA ALA A 189 -27.38 15.42 -0.88
C ALA A 189 -28.71 15.04 -1.58
N ALA A 190 -29.84 15.25 -0.92
CA ALA A 190 -31.18 14.96 -1.45
C ALA A 190 -31.59 15.80 -2.69
N THR A 191 -30.88 16.89 -2.97
CA THR A 191 -31.19 17.80 -4.09
C THR A 191 -30.65 17.28 -5.44
N GLU A 192 -29.56 16.52 -5.41
CA GLU A 192 -28.98 15.82 -6.57
C GLU A 192 -29.50 14.39 -6.75
N THR A 193 -30.41 13.90 -5.89
CA THR A 193 -30.74 12.46 -5.81
C THR A 193 -32.25 12.20 -5.82
N ARG A 194 -32.96 12.74 -6.82
CA ARG A 194 -34.44 12.80 -6.87
C ARG A 194 -35.15 11.71 -7.70
N MET A 195 -34.56 10.51 -7.86
CA MET A 195 -35.17 9.40 -8.60
C MET A 195 -35.11 8.03 -7.90
N LEU A 196 -35.15 7.99 -6.57
CA LEU A 196 -35.53 6.75 -5.84
C LEU A 196 -37.05 6.59 -5.72
N ARG A 197 -37.86 7.34 -6.48
CA ARG A 197 -39.33 7.20 -6.45
C ARG A 197 -39.77 6.11 -7.43
N PRO A 198 -40.72 5.24 -7.03
CA PRO A 198 -41.26 4.23 -7.92
C PRO A 198 -41.87 4.90 -9.16
N VAL A 199 -41.65 4.30 -10.32
CA VAL A 199 -42.42 4.61 -11.52
C VAL A 199 -43.86 4.19 -11.19
N SER A 200 -44.68 5.18 -10.81
CA SER A 200 -46.08 5.12 -10.36
C SER A 200 -46.34 4.72 -8.90
N GLY A 201 -46.93 5.66 -8.14
CA GLY A 201 -47.69 5.38 -6.91
C GLY A 201 -46.94 5.53 -5.57
N GLY A 202 -46.99 6.73 -4.97
CA GLY A 202 -47.16 7.02 -3.52
C GLY A 202 -46.46 6.27 -2.38
N GLY A 203 -45.52 5.34 -2.62
CA GLY A 203 -44.85 4.55 -1.58
C GLY A 203 -43.46 5.07 -1.19
N GLN A 204 -42.95 4.64 -0.03
CA GLN A 204 -41.54 4.82 0.37
C GLN A 204 -40.62 4.27 -0.72
N ALA A 205 -39.52 4.98 -0.98
CA ALA A 205 -38.47 4.59 -1.91
C ALA A 205 -37.86 3.23 -1.48
N GLU A 206 -38.17 2.15 -2.21
CA GLU A 206 -37.50 0.87 -2.00
C GLU A 206 -36.05 0.93 -2.51
N TRP A 207 -35.18 0.16 -1.87
CA TRP A 207 -33.76 0.08 -2.23
C TRP A 207 -33.58 -0.64 -3.57
N PRO A 208 -32.79 -0.09 -4.51
CA PRO A 208 -32.89 -0.47 -5.90
C PRO A 208 -32.04 -1.69 -6.28
N TRP A 209 -30.98 -2.02 -5.53
CA TRP A 209 -30.19 -3.25 -5.75
C TRP A 209 -30.73 -4.42 -4.94
N ARG A 210 -30.65 -5.63 -5.49
CA ARG A 210 -30.88 -6.87 -4.75
C ARG A 210 -29.76 -7.86 -4.99
N LEU A 211 -29.33 -8.52 -3.91
CA LEU A 211 -28.47 -9.69 -3.96
C LEU A 211 -29.36 -10.94 -3.99
N HIS A 212 -29.47 -11.56 -5.16
CA HIS A 212 -30.20 -12.81 -5.36
C HIS A 212 -29.26 -13.99 -5.12
N ALA A 213 -29.46 -14.71 -4.03
CA ALA A 213 -28.75 -15.95 -3.76
C ALA A 213 -29.35 -17.11 -4.60
N PRO A 214 -28.53 -18.07 -5.06
CA PRO A 214 -29.03 -19.30 -5.68
C PRO A 214 -29.89 -20.09 -4.68
N ARG A 215 -31.05 -20.58 -5.11
CA ARG A 215 -32.00 -21.30 -4.23
C ARG A 215 -31.37 -22.52 -3.56
N ASP A 216 -30.55 -23.26 -4.32
CA ASP A 216 -29.94 -24.50 -3.86
C ASP A 216 -28.53 -24.30 -3.26
N ARG A 217 -27.96 -23.09 -3.36
CA ARG A 217 -26.62 -22.76 -2.86
C ARG A 217 -26.55 -21.35 -2.23
N PRO A 218 -27.28 -21.07 -1.14
CA PRO A 218 -27.24 -19.76 -0.47
C PRO A 218 -25.85 -19.39 0.06
N ALA A 219 -25.04 -20.39 0.42
CA ALA A 219 -23.65 -20.23 0.86
C ALA A 219 -22.72 -19.64 -0.22
N ALA A 220 -23.11 -19.67 -1.50
CA ALA A 220 -22.32 -19.06 -2.58
C ALA A 220 -22.12 -17.55 -2.39
N THR A 221 -23.01 -16.87 -1.64
CA THR A 221 -22.84 -15.45 -1.26
C THR A 221 -21.66 -15.21 -0.31
N GLN A 222 -21.09 -16.26 0.29
CA GLN A 222 -19.90 -16.18 1.13
C GLN A 222 -18.60 -16.30 0.34
N TRP A 223 -18.67 -16.54 -0.98
CA TRP A 223 -17.50 -16.56 -1.84
C TRP A 223 -16.70 -15.26 -1.71
N ARG A 224 -15.37 -15.41 -1.79
CA ARG A 224 -14.40 -14.32 -1.68
C ARG A 224 -13.53 -14.36 -2.93
N LEU A 225 -13.16 -13.18 -3.41
CA LEU A 225 -12.15 -13.08 -4.46
C LEU A 225 -10.86 -13.74 -3.95
N PRO A 226 -10.26 -14.71 -4.67
CA PRO A 226 -9.07 -15.44 -4.23
C PRO A 226 -7.82 -14.54 -4.32
N VAL A 227 -7.77 -13.57 -3.41
CA VAL A 227 -6.64 -12.67 -3.20
C VAL A 227 -5.61 -13.39 -2.33
N GLY A 228 -4.92 -14.39 -2.88
CA GLY A 228 -4.07 -15.36 -2.16
C GLY A 228 -3.40 -14.88 -0.86
N THR A 229 -3.62 -15.64 0.22
CA THR A 229 -3.00 -15.51 1.55
C THR A 229 -1.91 -16.56 1.72
N HIS A 230 -0.66 -16.25 1.37
CA HIS A 230 0.49 -17.08 1.73
C HIS A 230 0.91 -16.85 3.19
N TRP A 231 0.11 -17.31 4.15
CA TRP A 231 0.36 -17.11 5.59
C TRP A 231 1.68 -17.77 6.08
N ALA A 232 2.12 -18.88 5.48
CA ALA A 232 3.36 -19.57 5.83
C ALA A 232 4.64 -18.75 5.53
N LEU A 233 4.57 -17.88 4.53
CA LEU A 233 5.67 -16.98 4.15
C LEU A 233 5.81 -15.82 5.13
N TRP A 234 4.69 -15.33 5.65
CA TRP A 234 4.65 -14.20 6.57
C TRP A 234 5.07 -14.58 7.99
N VAL A 235 4.89 -15.86 8.37
CA VAL A 235 5.53 -16.47 9.55
C VAL A 235 7.06 -16.49 9.38
N ALA A 236 7.60 -16.76 8.20
CA ALA A 236 9.05 -16.72 7.95
C ALA A 236 9.63 -15.29 8.02
N VAL A 237 8.89 -14.28 7.53
CA VAL A 237 9.25 -12.85 7.65
C VAL A 237 9.15 -12.37 9.11
N ALA A 238 8.13 -12.81 9.85
CA ALA A 238 8.00 -12.59 11.29
C ALA A 238 9.17 -13.20 12.06
N ILE A 239 9.51 -14.46 11.76
CA ILE A 239 10.66 -15.17 12.33
C ILE A 239 11.97 -14.44 11.98
N ALA A 240 12.11 -13.92 10.76
CA ALA A 240 13.26 -13.12 10.37
C ALA A 240 13.33 -11.82 11.18
N LEU A 241 12.23 -11.07 11.36
CA LEU A 241 12.18 -9.86 12.19
C LEU A 241 12.44 -10.11 13.69
N VAL A 242 11.93 -11.23 14.23
CA VAL A 242 12.26 -11.73 15.58
C VAL A 242 13.76 -12.05 15.69
N ALA A 243 14.33 -12.62 14.63
CA ALA A 243 15.73 -13.02 14.59
C ALA A 243 16.68 -11.87 14.19
N LEU A 244 16.18 -10.77 13.64
CA LEU A 244 16.88 -9.50 13.37
C LEU A 244 17.07 -8.70 14.67
N GLY A 245 16.12 -8.77 15.61
CA GLY A 245 16.37 -8.42 17.01
C GLY A 245 17.51 -9.26 17.61
N GLY A 246 17.64 -10.52 17.14
CA GLY A 246 18.63 -11.58 17.49
C GLY A 246 19.98 -11.09 17.94
N VAL A 247 20.53 -10.26 17.07
CA VAL A 247 21.95 -10.00 16.96
C VAL A 247 22.40 -8.93 17.96
N ALA A 248 21.51 -8.00 18.33
CA ALA A 248 21.81 -6.90 19.24
C ALA A 248 22.05 -7.38 20.69
N ALA A 249 21.26 -8.33 21.19
CA ALA A 249 21.46 -8.85 22.54
C ALA A 249 22.46 -10.03 22.63
N TRP A 250 22.78 -10.67 21.51
CA TRP A 250 23.88 -11.64 21.43
C TRP A 250 25.25 -10.98 21.66
N ALA A 251 25.46 -9.76 21.15
CA ALA A 251 26.69 -8.99 21.38
C ALA A 251 26.81 -8.51 22.85
N LEU A 252 25.71 -8.06 23.44
CA LEU A 252 25.68 -7.58 24.84
C LEU A 252 25.82 -8.71 25.87
N SER A 253 25.36 -9.93 25.56
CA SER A 253 25.42 -11.08 26.47
C SER A 253 26.77 -11.79 26.52
N ARG A 254 27.72 -11.45 25.64
CA ARG A 254 29.05 -12.08 25.63
C ARG A 254 30.08 -11.47 26.56
N GLY A 255 29.84 -10.27 27.10
CA GLY A 255 30.65 -9.67 28.16
C GLY A 255 32.14 -10.06 28.10
N GLU A 256 32.80 -9.87 26.96
CA GLU A 256 34.23 -10.16 26.82
C GLU A 256 34.98 -9.14 27.68
N GLN A 257 35.24 -9.54 28.92
CA GLN A 257 36.10 -8.81 29.84
C GLN A 257 37.53 -8.80 29.27
N PRO A 258 38.24 -7.66 29.33
CA PRO A 258 39.67 -7.63 29.07
C PRO A 258 40.39 -8.56 30.05
N ALA A 259 41.46 -9.20 29.58
CA ALA A 259 42.18 -10.26 30.28
C ALA A 259 42.41 -10.00 31.79
N GLY A 260 41.84 -10.89 32.63
CA GLY A 260 42.23 -11.06 34.03
C GLY A 260 41.06 -11.37 34.98
N VAL A 261 41.22 -12.44 35.78
CA VAL A 261 40.48 -12.82 37.01
C VAL A 261 39.45 -13.98 36.90
N VAL A 262 39.97 -15.17 37.23
CA VAL A 262 39.49 -16.37 37.97
C VAL A 262 37.99 -16.77 38.05
N SER A 263 37.82 -18.09 37.88
CA SER A 263 36.68 -19.02 37.77
C SER A 263 35.65 -19.15 38.91
N GLY A 264 34.41 -19.51 38.53
CA GLY A 264 33.31 -20.04 39.38
C GLY A 264 32.16 -20.65 38.53
N PRO A 265 31.24 -21.48 39.09
CA PRO A 265 30.78 -22.75 38.49
C PRO A 265 29.70 -22.60 37.41
N ALA A 266 30.10 -22.71 36.14
CA ALA A 266 29.21 -22.61 34.97
C ALA A 266 28.71 -23.96 34.42
N ASP A 267 29.14 -25.09 34.99
CA ASP A 267 28.89 -26.40 34.38
C ASP A 267 27.52 -27.01 34.71
N ALA A 268 26.83 -26.57 35.77
CA ALA A 268 25.48 -27.05 36.08
C ALA A 268 24.39 -26.47 35.15
N ALA A 269 24.62 -25.31 34.53
CA ALA A 269 23.65 -24.65 33.66
C ALA A 269 23.69 -25.18 32.20
N ARG A 270 24.76 -25.86 31.81
CA ARG A 270 24.93 -26.41 30.45
C ARG A 270 24.13 -27.69 30.21
N GLU A 271 23.91 -28.50 31.24
CA GLU A 271 23.16 -29.76 31.13
C GLU A 271 21.63 -29.56 31.08
N ALA A 272 21.11 -28.43 31.57
CA ALA A 272 19.67 -28.13 31.54
C ALA A 272 19.16 -27.67 30.16
N ALA A 273 20.04 -27.36 29.20
CA ALA A 273 19.68 -26.75 27.92
C ALA A 273 19.47 -27.74 26.75
N ALA A 274 19.47 -29.06 27.02
CA ALA A 274 19.50 -30.10 25.99
C ALA A 274 18.23 -30.98 25.88
N ALA A 275 17.06 -30.51 26.33
CA ALA A 275 15.79 -31.23 26.13
C ALA A 275 14.81 -30.43 25.24
N PRO A 276 14.19 -31.04 24.22
CA PRO A 276 13.14 -30.39 23.45
C PRO A 276 11.86 -30.28 24.30
N VAL A 277 11.47 -29.07 24.67
CA VAL A 277 10.22 -28.80 25.41
C VAL A 277 9.09 -28.58 24.39
N ALA A 278 8.04 -29.38 24.47
CA ALA A 278 6.80 -29.16 23.71
C ALA A 278 6.07 -27.89 24.23
N PRO A 279 5.39 -27.11 23.37
CA PRO A 279 4.75 -25.85 23.80
C PRO A 279 3.65 -26.12 24.84
N ALA A 280 3.63 -25.30 25.90
CA ALA A 280 2.62 -25.38 26.96
C ALA A 280 1.26 -24.80 26.49
N PRO A 281 0.12 -25.33 26.97
CA PRO A 281 -1.19 -24.82 26.59
C PRO A 281 -1.45 -23.41 27.14
N LEU A 282 -2.06 -22.54 26.32
CA LEU A 282 -2.35 -21.14 26.65
C LEU A 282 -3.35 -21.01 27.81
N ASP A 283 -3.10 -20.09 28.75
CA ASP A 283 -4.01 -19.84 29.85
C ASP A 283 -5.30 -19.10 29.41
N ALA A 284 -6.28 -19.02 30.31
CA ALA A 284 -7.59 -18.41 30.02
C ALA A 284 -7.50 -16.88 29.86
N TRP A 285 -6.56 -16.24 30.53
CA TRP A 285 -6.35 -14.79 30.48
C TRP A 285 -5.79 -14.36 29.11
N THR A 286 -4.81 -15.11 28.61
CA THR A 286 -4.20 -14.94 27.28
C THR A 286 -5.24 -15.10 26.17
N ARG A 287 -6.13 -16.09 26.28
CA ARG A 287 -7.24 -16.29 25.33
C ARG A 287 -8.24 -15.13 25.31
N ALA A 288 -8.55 -14.54 26.46
CA ALA A 288 -9.46 -13.39 26.56
C ALA A 288 -8.85 -12.12 25.95
N GLN A 289 -7.56 -11.87 26.17
CA GLN A 289 -6.83 -10.75 25.57
C GLN A 289 -6.75 -10.87 24.03
N ILE A 290 -6.60 -12.09 23.51
CA ILE A 290 -6.55 -12.33 22.06
C ILE A 290 -7.91 -12.14 21.39
N ALA A 291 -9.00 -12.56 22.04
CA ALA A 291 -10.35 -12.30 21.56
C ALA A 291 -10.66 -10.78 21.50
N GLU A 292 -10.10 -10.00 22.42
CA GLU A 292 -10.19 -8.53 22.40
C GLU A 292 -9.37 -7.91 21.26
N LEU A 293 -8.22 -8.48 20.89
CA LEU A 293 -7.41 -7.98 19.76
C LEU A 293 -8.05 -8.20 18.39
N ALA A 294 -8.82 -9.27 18.23
CA ALA A 294 -9.55 -9.55 16.99
C ALA A 294 -10.61 -8.48 16.69
N THR A 295 -11.07 -7.72 17.69
CA THR A 295 -12.15 -6.72 17.56
C THR A 295 -11.66 -5.27 17.48
N LEU A 296 -10.38 -5.02 17.75
CA LEU A 296 -9.79 -3.67 17.72
C LEU A 296 -9.49 -3.17 16.29
N GLU A 297 -9.61 -1.86 16.07
CA GLU A 297 -9.12 -1.23 14.83
C GLU A 297 -7.60 -1.40 14.71
N VAL A 298 -7.09 -1.55 13.48
CA VAL A 298 -5.67 -1.87 13.17
C VAL A 298 -4.69 -0.97 13.92
N ASP A 299 -5.03 0.31 14.10
CA ASP A 299 -4.17 1.32 14.72
C ASP A 299 -4.05 1.18 16.26
N ALA A 300 -4.95 0.42 16.91
CA ALA A 300 -4.96 0.20 18.37
C ALA A 300 -4.34 -1.13 18.81
N VAL A 301 -4.07 -2.03 17.85
CA VAL A 301 -3.54 -3.38 18.09
C VAL A 301 -2.06 -3.40 18.51
N PRO A 302 -1.15 -2.51 18.03
CA PRO A 302 0.29 -2.68 18.28
C PRO A 302 0.72 -2.66 19.75
N ALA A 303 0.13 -1.79 20.57
CA ALA A 303 0.48 -1.66 21.98
C ALA A 303 0.10 -2.91 22.81
N LYS A 304 -1.02 -3.57 22.47
CA LYS A 304 -1.47 -4.79 23.14
C LYS A 304 -0.80 -6.05 22.62
N LEU A 305 -0.47 -6.10 21.32
CA LEU A 305 0.27 -7.22 20.73
C LEU A 305 1.68 -7.33 21.30
N ALA A 306 2.34 -6.18 21.54
CA ALA A 306 3.64 -6.12 22.21
C ALA A 306 3.62 -6.74 23.63
N VAL A 307 2.54 -6.49 24.39
CA VAL A 307 2.35 -7.07 25.75
C VAL A 307 2.14 -8.58 25.68
N LEU A 308 1.38 -9.08 24.71
CA LEU A 308 1.17 -10.53 24.53
C LEU A 308 2.44 -11.26 24.06
N LEU A 309 3.19 -10.68 23.13
CA LEU A 309 4.49 -11.22 22.71
C LEU A 309 5.48 -11.21 23.89
N ALA A 310 5.45 -10.19 24.75
CA ALA A 310 6.26 -10.12 25.97
C ALA A 310 5.88 -11.17 27.03
N SER A 311 4.65 -11.73 26.97
CA SER A 311 4.20 -12.82 27.85
C SER A 311 4.64 -14.23 27.42
N GLY A 312 5.41 -14.35 26.32
CA GLY A 312 5.94 -15.63 25.83
C GLY A 312 5.01 -16.38 24.87
N LEU A 313 3.99 -15.71 24.34
CA LEU A 313 3.11 -16.24 23.31
C LEU A 313 3.89 -16.44 22.00
N ALA A 314 3.91 -17.66 21.46
CA ALA A 314 4.54 -17.92 20.18
C ALA A 314 3.79 -17.17 19.06
N VAL A 315 4.54 -16.59 18.12
CA VAL A 315 3.96 -15.92 16.94
C VAL A 315 3.05 -16.88 16.17
N ASP A 316 3.40 -18.18 16.12
CA ASP A 316 2.58 -19.22 15.50
C ASP A 316 1.20 -19.37 16.17
N ASP A 317 1.12 -19.22 17.50
CA ASP A 317 -0.14 -19.29 18.25
C ASP A 317 -0.97 -18.01 18.08
N LEU A 318 -0.30 -16.85 18.08
CA LEU A 318 -0.94 -15.55 17.82
C LEU A 318 -1.57 -15.49 16.41
N VAL A 319 -0.88 -16.01 15.40
CA VAL A 319 -1.35 -16.09 14.01
C VAL A 319 -2.51 -17.08 13.86
N ARG A 320 -2.47 -18.21 14.57
CA ARG A 320 -3.59 -19.18 14.61
C ARG A 320 -4.86 -18.62 15.27
N LEU A 321 -4.72 -17.66 16.17
CA LEU A 321 -5.83 -17.14 16.98
C LEU A 321 -6.46 -15.84 16.43
N MET A 322 -5.87 -15.21 15.41
CA MET A 322 -6.47 -14.10 14.66
C MET A 322 -6.48 -14.36 13.13
N PRO A 323 -7.20 -15.40 12.66
CA PRO A 323 -7.17 -15.84 11.26
C PRO A 323 -7.81 -14.85 10.28
N ASP A 324 -8.61 -13.90 10.76
CA ASP A 324 -9.41 -12.98 9.93
C ASP A 324 -8.64 -11.74 9.46
N ARG A 325 -7.39 -11.55 9.90
CA ARG A 325 -6.56 -10.40 9.50
C ARG A 325 -5.78 -10.71 8.22
N SER A 326 -5.71 -9.73 7.32
CA SER A 326 -5.01 -9.91 6.05
C SER A 326 -3.51 -10.14 6.28
N GLY A 327 -2.82 -10.83 5.36
CA GLY A 327 -1.37 -11.01 5.44
C GLY A 327 -0.61 -9.68 5.48
N ASP A 328 -1.16 -8.64 4.85
CA ASP A 328 -0.65 -7.28 4.89
C ASP A 328 -0.75 -6.72 6.33
N ASP A 329 -1.89 -6.87 7.03
CA ASP A 329 -2.05 -6.43 8.42
C ASP A 329 -1.03 -7.06 9.38
N TRP A 330 -0.66 -8.32 9.17
CA TRP A 330 0.31 -9.04 10.00
C TRP A 330 1.74 -8.52 9.85
N VAL A 331 2.19 -8.24 8.63
CA VAL A 331 3.52 -7.65 8.37
C VAL A 331 3.65 -6.31 9.08
N TYR A 332 2.60 -5.51 9.02
CA TYR A 332 2.58 -4.18 9.64
C TYR A 332 2.51 -4.27 11.16
N LEU A 333 1.68 -5.17 11.69
CA LEU A 333 1.61 -5.44 13.13
C LEU A 333 2.97 -5.87 13.68
N LEU A 334 3.65 -6.80 13.02
CA LEU A 334 4.95 -7.27 13.45
C LEU A 334 6.07 -6.25 13.17
N ALA A 335 5.96 -5.37 12.17
CA ALA A 335 6.91 -4.27 12.01
C ALA A 335 6.75 -3.18 13.09
N GLU A 336 5.52 -2.92 13.54
CA GLU A 336 5.16 -1.89 14.55
C GLU A 336 5.29 -2.37 16.01
N CYS A 337 5.19 -3.69 16.29
CA CYS A 337 5.19 -4.23 17.66
C CYS A 337 6.56 -4.61 18.20
N PHE A 338 7.53 -4.88 17.34
CA PHE A 338 8.88 -5.27 17.78
C PHE A 338 9.69 -4.14 18.41
N PRO A 339 9.49 -2.86 18.07
CA PRO A 339 10.25 -1.80 18.70
C PRO A 339 9.89 -1.53 20.18
N SER A 340 8.73 -1.97 20.67
CA SER A 340 8.30 -1.80 22.07
C SER A 340 8.82 -2.88 23.02
N GLY A 341 9.38 -3.99 22.52
CA GLY A 341 9.95 -5.09 23.33
C GLY A 341 11.39 -4.88 23.80
N PHE A 342 12.05 -3.79 23.40
CA PHE A 342 13.48 -3.54 23.66
C PHE A 342 13.82 -3.11 25.11
N ALA A 343 12.84 -3.02 26.00
CA ALA A 343 13.02 -2.51 27.37
C ALA A 343 13.25 -3.58 28.46
N ASP A 344 13.18 -4.90 28.17
CA ASP A 344 13.34 -5.97 29.16
C ASP A 344 14.55 -6.90 28.87
N PRO A 345 15.46 -7.14 29.85
CA PRO A 345 16.55 -8.13 29.74
C PRO A 345 16.12 -9.57 29.40
N LYS A 346 14.84 -9.96 29.55
CA LYS A 346 14.34 -11.29 29.11
C LYS A 346 14.17 -11.42 27.59
N GLY A 347 13.97 -10.32 26.87
CA GLY A 347 13.88 -10.30 25.39
C GLY A 347 15.18 -10.78 24.72
N ALA A 348 16.32 -10.62 25.40
CA ALA A 348 17.64 -11.04 24.96
C ALA A 348 17.83 -12.56 24.85
N VAL A 349 17.14 -13.35 25.68
CA VAL A 349 17.26 -14.82 25.72
C VAL A 349 16.48 -15.47 24.58
N HIS A 350 15.34 -14.89 24.19
CA HIS A 350 14.50 -15.38 23.09
C HIS A 350 15.13 -15.08 21.72
N LEU A 351 15.85 -13.96 21.64
CA LEU A 351 16.76 -13.54 20.57
C LEU A 351 17.81 -14.61 20.18
N ALA A 352 18.45 -15.23 21.17
CA ALA A 352 19.53 -16.20 20.97
C ALA A 352 19.04 -17.54 20.40
N MET A 353 17.78 -17.92 20.64
CA MET A 353 17.17 -19.12 20.05
C MET A 353 16.76 -18.91 18.59
N ALA A 354 16.33 -17.70 18.23
CA ALA A 354 15.90 -17.34 16.86
C ALA A 354 17.08 -17.19 15.88
N ALA A 355 18.19 -16.57 16.32
CA ALA A 355 19.40 -16.37 15.51
C ALA A 355 20.06 -17.68 15.03
N ARG A 356 19.85 -18.80 15.74
CA ARG A 356 20.38 -20.12 15.37
C ARG A 356 19.73 -20.70 14.10
N ARG A 357 18.52 -20.23 13.73
CA ARG A 357 17.74 -20.67 12.57
C ARG A 357 17.88 -19.76 11.32
N LEU A 358 18.60 -18.64 11.43
CA LEU A 358 18.74 -17.61 10.38
C LEU A 358 19.82 -17.88 9.32
N ARG A 359 20.54 -19.01 9.37
CA ARG A 359 21.63 -19.26 8.41
C ARG A 359 21.18 -19.38 6.95
N ASP A 360 19.87 -19.52 6.71
CA ASP A 360 19.29 -19.78 5.39
C ASP A 360 18.05 -18.89 5.15
N VAL A 361 18.22 -17.60 4.86
CA VAL A 361 17.13 -16.78 4.29
C VAL A 361 16.89 -17.25 2.87
N ASP A 362 16.02 -18.24 2.71
CA ASP A 362 15.71 -18.84 1.42
C ASP A 362 14.90 -17.87 0.54
N THR A 363 15.53 -17.37 -0.53
CA THR A 363 14.88 -16.52 -1.53
C THR A 363 13.71 -17.20 -2.25
N ALA A 364 13.63 -18.54 -2.22
CA ALA A 364 12.49 -19.30 -2.74
C ALA A 364 11.20 -19.03 -1.97
N ALA A 365 11.29 -18.51 -0.74
CA ALA A 365 10.13 -18.10 0.04
C ALA A 365 9.36 -16.96 -0.65
N PHE A 366 10.02 -16.06 -1.39
CA PHE A 366 9.36 -14.96 -2.12
C PHE A 366 8.75 -15.39 -3.46
N ALA A 367 8.82 -16.68 -3.82
CA ALA A 367 8.25 -17.20 -5.07
C ALA A 367 6.72 -17.03 -5.04
N GLY A 368 6.19 -16.17 -5.93
CA GLY A 368 4.75 -15.86 -6.04
C GLY A 368 4.36 -14.45 -5.57
N LEU A 369 5.26 -13.68 -4.95
CA LEU A 369 5.00 -12.27 -4.63
C LEU A 369 5.37 -11.35 -5.79
N SER A 370 4.51 -10.35 -6.05
CA SER A 370 4.83 -9.27 -6.98
C SER A 370 6.08 -8.52 -6.51
N SER A 371 6.86 -8.03 -7.47
CA SER A 371 8.10 -7.28 -7.21
C SER A 371 7.85 -6.09 -6.27
N THR A 372 6.69 -5.46 -6.36
CA THR A 372 6.26 -4.36 -5.47
C THR A 372 6.19 -4.78 -4.01
N ARG A 373 5.55 -5.91 -3.72
CA ARG A 373 5.40 -6.42 -2.35
C ARG A 373 6.73 -6.83 -1.75
N VAL A 374 7.59 -7.44 -2.56
CA VAL A 374 8.93 -7.82 -2.13
C VAL A 374 9.77 -6.57 -1.80
N ALA A 375 9.66 -5.50 -2.60
CA ALA A 375 10.33 -4.23 -2.31
C ALA A 375 9.86 -3.60 -0.99
N ILE A 376 8.55 -3.63 -0.70
CA ILE A 376 8.00 -3.15 0.58
C ILE A 376 8.58 -3.95 1.76
N ALA A 377 8.61 -5.28 1.66
CA ALA A 377 9.12 -6.13 2.73
C ALA A 377 10.60 -5.87 3.03
N PHE A 378 11.44 -5.78 2.00
CA PHE A 378 12.85 -5.42 2.19
C PHE A 378 13.04 -4.01 2.76
N GLY A 379 12.23 -3.06 2.30
CA GLY A 379 12.23 -1.69 2.84
C GLY A 379 11.91 -1.65 4.33
N ALA A 380 10.92 -2.43 4.77
CA ALA A 380 10.56 -2.56 6.17
C ALA A 380 11.70 -3.20 7.00
N MET A 381 12.31 -4.29 6.51
CA MET A 381 13.46 -4.91 7.17
C MET A 381 14.63 -3.95 7.33
N LEU A 382 14.98 -3.20 6.27
CA LEU A 382 16.06 -2.22 6.30
C LEU A 382 15.78 -1.08 7.29
N ALA A 383 14.54 -0.60 7.34
CA ALA A 383 14.11 0.39 8.32
C ALA A 383 14.23 -0.13 9.77
N SER A 384 13.86 -1.39 10.02
CA SER A 384 14.02 -2.02 11.33
C SER A 384 15.49 -2.16 11.74
N VAL A 385 16.38 -2.50 10.79
CA VAL A 385 17.83 -2.55 11.05
C VAL A 385 18.37 -1.18 11.43
N GLU A 386 17.91 -0.11 10.76
CA GLU A 386 18.30 1.27 11.10
C GLU A 386 17.80 1.68 12.50
N ILE A 387 16.55 1.35 12.84
CA ILE A 387 16.00 1.59 14.19
C ILE A 387 16.83 0.85 15.25
N ALA A 388 17.22 -0.40 15.01
CA ALA A 388 18.06 -1.16 15.93
C ALA A 388 19.42 -0.48 16.18
N GLY A 389 20.09 -0.01 15.11
CA GLY A 389 21.33 0.74 15.24
C GLY A 389 21.16 2.03 16.06
N ARG A 390 20.07 2.76 15.84
CA ARG A 390 19.75 3.97 16.60
C ARG A 390 19.36 3.70 18.06
N ALA A 391 18.83 2.51 18.35
CA ALA A 391 18.52 2.06 19.71
C ALA A 391 19.77 1.58 20.48
N GLY A 392 20.97 1.64 19.88
CA GLY A 392 22.22 1.28 20.53
C GLY A 392 22.63 -0.18 20.35
N ALA A 393 22.07 -0.89 19.36
CA ALA A 393 22.56 -2.21 18.99
C ALA A 393 24.02 -2.16 18.52
N ASP A 394 24.73 -3.28 18.68
CA ASP A 394 26.14 -3.41 18.31
C ASP A 394 26.39 -3.03 16.83
N PRO A 395 27.24 -2.03 16.53
CA PRO A 395 27.39 -1.53 15.16
C PRO A 395 27.88 -2.57 14.13
N PRO A 396 28.89 -3.42 14.42
CA PRO A 396 29.27 -4.52 13.53
C PRO A 396 28.14 -5.49 13.23
N ALA A 397 27.34 -5.85 14.24
CA ALA A 397 26.16 -6.69 14.07
C ALA A 397 25.10 -6.04 13.17
N VAL A 398 24.78 -4.77 13.41
CA VAL A 398 23.81 -4.00 12.60
C VAL A 398 24.27 -3.92 11.14
N GLU A 399 25.56 -3.67 10.91
CA GLU A 399 26.12 -3.59 9.56
C GLU A 399 26.11 -4.96 8.86
N ALA A 400 26.53 -6.03 9.54
CA ALA A 400 26.47 -7.38 9.00
C ALA A 400 25.05 -7.76 8.56
N LEU A 401 24.06 -7.39 9.39
CA LEU A 401 22.66 -7.63 9.13
C LEU A 401 22.12 -6.82 7.95
N ARG A 402 22.47 -5.53 7.90
CA ARG A 402 22.18 -4.66 6.76
C ARG A 402 22.72 -5.27 5.47
N GLN A 403 23.97 -5.75 5.48
CA GLN A 403 24.59 -6.37 4.30
C GLN A 403 23.90 -7.66 3.88
N GLN A 404 23.43 -8.49 4.82
CA GLN A 404 22.64 -9.68 4.50
C GLN A 404 21.32 -9.32 3.81
N VAL A 405 20.57 -8.37 4.36
CA VAL A 405 19.30 -7.91 3.77
C VAL A 405 19.52 -7.30 2.38
N LEU A 406 20.58 -6.51 2.22
CA LEU A 406 20.98 -5.93 0.92
C LEU A 406 21.38 -6.99 -0.10
N ALA A 407 22.11 -8.03 0.32
CA ALA A 407 22.49 -9.13 -0.56
C ALA A 407 21.25 -9.88 -1.07
N ALA A 408 20.30 -10.17 -0.19
CA ALA A 408 19.03 -10.80 -0.56
C ALA A 408 18.18 -9.90 -1.48
N LEU A 409 18.13 -8.58 -1.21
CA LEU A 409 17.46 -7.61 -2.08
C LEU A 409 18.07 -7.62 -3.49
N ARG A 410 19.41 -7.59 -3.60
CA ARG A 410 20.12 -7.61 -4.89
C ARG A 410 20.03 -8.96 -5.60
N ALA A 411 19.91 -10.06 -4.87
CA ALA A 411 19.61 -11.36 -5.46
C ALA A 411 18.23 -11.36 -6.13
N ARG A 412 17.25 -10.67 -5.54
CA ARG A 412 15.87 -10.59 -6.07
C ARG A 412 15.69 -9.61 -7.23
N PHE A 413 16.28 -8.42 -7.13
CA PHE A 413 16.08 -7.32 -8.09
C PHE A 413 17.26 -7.11 -9.05
N GLY A 414 18.31 -7.93 -8.92
CA GLY A 414 19.59 -7.70 -9.57
C GLY A 414 20.40 -6.58 -8.89
N PRO A 415 21.71 -6.46 -9.18
CA PRO A 415 22.50 -5.32 -8.71
C PRO A 415 22.16 -4.02 -9.47
N PRO A 416 22.39 -2.84 -8.88
CA PRO A 416 22.26 -1.57 -9.60
C PRO A 416 23.11 -1.52 -10.86
N PRO A 417 22.55 -1.12 -12.02
CA PRO A 417 23.34 -0.92 -13.23
C PRO A 417 24.45 0.12 -13.01
N PRO A 418 25.69 -0.10 -13.47
CA PRO A 418 26.78 0.87 -13.32
C PRO A 418 26.45 2.26 -13.90
N ALA A 419 25.72 2.31 -15.02
CA ALA A 419 25.28 3.57 -15.62
C ALA A 419 24.34 4.36 -14.70
N LEU A 420 23.43 3.67 -13.99
CA LEU A 420 22.55 4.31 -13.00
C LEU A 420 23.35 4.82 -11.80
N LEU A 421 24.32 4.04 -11.31
CA LEU A 421 25.19 4.47 -10.20
C LEU A 421 25.98 5.73 -10.58
N ALA A 422 26.52 5.79 -11.79
CA ALA A 422 27.25 6.95 -12.30
C ALA A 422 26.32 8.16 -12.48
N GLU A 423 25.12 7.96 -13.01
CA GLU A 423 24.10 9.00 -13.14
C GLU A 423 23.75 9.61 -11.77
N ILE A 424 23.39 8.76 -10.79
CA ILE A 424 23.07 9.20 -9.44
C ILE A 424 24.26 9.91 -8.80
N ALA A 425 25.48 9.37 -8.92
CA ALA A 425 26.68 9.99 -8.37
C ALA A 425 26.93 11.40 -8.93
N GLY A 426 26.72 11.60 -10.24
CA GLY A 426 26.82 12.91 -10.89
C GLY A 426 25.72 13.89 -10.50
N GLN A 427 24.67 13.44 -9.82
CA GLN A 427 23.55 14.25 -9.34
C GLN A 427 23.61 14.51 -7.82
N MET A 428 24.63 14.04 -7.10
CA MET A 428 24.76 14.29 -5.66
C MET A 428 25.44 15.63 -5.38
N VAL A 429 24.90 16.40 -4.44
CA VAL A 429 25.41 17.71 -4.00
C VAL A 429 25.95 17.61 -2.58
N ASP A 430 27.18 18.06 -2.35
CA ASP A 430 27.86 17.99 -1.05
C ASP A 430 27.41 19.10 -0.09
N PHE A 431 27.17 18.70 1.16
CA PHE A 431 26.89 19.59 2.29
C PHE A 431 27.88 19.31 3.43
N ALA A 432 28.59 20.35 3.86
CA ALA A 432 29.47 20.29 5.01
C ALA A 432 28.66 20.27 6.32
N PRO A 433 29.25 19.79 7.43
CA PRO A 433 28.67 19.95 8.76
C PRO A 433 28.38 21.42 9.08
N GLY A 434 27.33 21.68 9.86
CA GLY A 434 26.98 23.04 10.23
C GLY A 434 25.76 23.15 11.13
N ARG A 435 25.48 24.38 11.57
CA ARG A 435 24.33 24.72 12.40
C ARG A 435 23.33 25.54 11.61
N PHE A 436 22.05 25.34 11.86
CA PHE A 436 20.98 26.16 11.28
C PHE A 436 19.75 26.24 12.17
N ALA A 437 18.91 27.25 11.93
CA ALA A 437 17.61 27.36 12.56
C ALA A 437 16.57 26.57 11.73
N MET A 438 15.86 25.65 12.38
CA MET A 438 14.87 24.78 11.74
C MET A 438 13.45 25.11 12.23
N GLY A 439 12.50 25.16 11.28
CA GLY A 439 11.07 25.42 11.50
C GLY A 439 10.56 26.72 10.85
N ASP A 440 9.26 26.78 10.55
CA ASP A 440 8.53 27.99 10.10
C ASP A 440 7.61 28.54 11.23
N GLY A 441 7.92 28.19 12.50
CA GLY A 441 7.24 28.57 13.75
C GLY A 441 8.26 28.90 14.84
N PRO A 442 8.10 28.51 16.14
CA PRO A 442 9.24 28.59 17.07
C PRO A 442 10.39 27.78 16.48
N THR A 443 11.43 28.49 16.07
CA THR A 443 12.62 27.87 15.50
C THR A 443 13.45 27.26 16.61
N HIS A 444 14.11 26.14 16.32
CA HIS A 444 15.11 25.57 17.20
C HIS A 444 16.42 25.39 16.42
N GLU A 445 17.53 25.39 17.16
CA GLU A 445 18.84 25.21 16.55
C GLU A 445 19.10 23.72 16.29
N VAL A 446 19.58 23.40 15.10
CA VAL A 446 20.03 22.04 14.75
C VAL A 446 21.48 22.09 14.32
N GLU A 447 22.29 21.19 14.86
CA GLU A 447 23.67 20.92 14.44
C GLU A 447 23.72 19.61 13.66
N LEU A 448 24.20 19.65 12.42
CA LEU A 448 24.58 18.48 11.65
C LEU A 448 26.10 18.31 11.76
N THR A 449 26.55 17.20 12.35
CA THR A 449 27.97 16.97 12.65
C THR A 449 28.72 16.26 11.52
N ARG A 450 27.98 15.62 10.61
CA ARG A 450 28.53 14.81 9.52
C ARG A 450 28.25 15.45 8.17
N ALA A 451 29.25 15.41 7.29
CA ALA A 451 29.06 15.77 5.90
C ALA A 451 28.17 14.72 5.22
N PHE A 452 27.27 15.18 4.36
CA PHE A 452 26.39 14.33 3.59
C PHE A 452 26.24 14.89 2.19
N GLN A 453 25.75 14.06 1.27
CA GLN A 453 25.34 14.47 -0.05
C GLN A 453 23.83 14.34 -0.16
N LEU A 454 23.20 15.23 -0.91
CA LEU A 454 21.78 15.17 -1.25
C LEU A 454 21.61 15.19 -2.76
N GLY A 455 20.70 14.38 -3.30
CA GLY A 455 20.38 14.38 -4.72
C GLY A 455 19.86 15.75 -5.17
N ALA A 456 20.36 16.24 -6.30
CA ALA A 456 19.96 17.51 -6.89
C ALA A 456 18.48 17.52 -7.30
N PHE A 457 17.92 16.36 -7.62
CA PHE A 457 16.54 16.18 -8.07
C PHE A 457 15.83 15.13 -7.22
N GLU A 458 14.49 15.11 -7.31
CA GLU A 458 13.71 13.93 -6.94
C GLU A 458 14.14 12.72 -7.80
N VAL A 459 13.99 11.51 -7.26
CA VAL A 459 14.23 10.29 -8.06
C VAL A 459 13.19 10.22 -9.17
N THR A 460 13.63 9.99 -10.41
CA THR A 460 12.72 9.96 -11.58
C THR A 460 12.10 8.59 -11.81
N ASN A 461 10.99 8.55 -12.58
CA ASN A 461 10.38 7.30 -13.04
C ASN A 461 11.40 6.41 -13.76
N ARG A 462 12.23 6.98 -14.64
CA ARG A 462 13.29 6.28 -15.36
C ARG A 462 14.28 5.58 -14.43
N GLN A 463 14.70 6.28 -13.37
CA GLN A 463 15.63 5.74 -12.38
C GLN A 463 14.96 4.65 -11.54
N PHE A 464 13.74 4.90 -11.04
CA PHE A 464 13.03 3.97 -10.17
C PHE A 464 12.66 2.67 -10.88
N ARG A 465 12.29 2.73 -12.17
CA ARG A 465 12.00 1.54 -13.00
C ARG A 465 13.18 0.60 -13.19
N ARG A 466 14.42 1.06 -12.98
CA ARG A 466 15.60 0.17 -12.98
C ARG A 466 15.61 -0.79 -11.80
N PHE A 467 14.95 -0.42 -10.72
CA PHE A 467 14.75 -1.27 -9.54
C PHE A 467 13.42 -2.02 -9.61
N LEU A 468 12.34 -1.30 -9.92
CA LEU A 468 10.99 -1.86 -9.97
C LEU A 468 10.39 -1.66 -11.37
N ALA A 469 10.59 -2.65 -12.24
CA ALA A 469 10.26 -2.56 -13.67
C ALA A 469 8.78 -2.24 -13.96
N ASP A 470 7.87 -2.62 -13.06
CA ASP A 470 6.42 -2.44 -13.22
C ASP A 470 5.91 -1.10 -12.68
N HIS A 471 6.81 -0.22 -12.22
CA HIS A 471 6.44 1.12 -11.74
C HIS A 471 5.91 2.01 -12.88
N ARG A 472 4.59 2.23 -12.92
CA ARG A 472 3.88 3.00 -13.96
C ARG A 472 2.82 3.96 -13.41
N PRO A 473 3.18 4.93 -12.54
CA PRO A 473 2.25 6.03 -12.19
C PRO A 473 2.00 7.01 -13.37
N SER A 474 2.92 7.04 -14.33
CA SER A 474 2.90 7.72 -15.62
C SER A 474 3.85 6.96 -16.54
N ASP A 475 3.83 7.19 -17.85
CA ASP A 475 4.84 6.67 -18.79
C ASP A 475 6.06 7.60 -18.91
N ALA A 476 5.91 8.89 -18.59
CA ALA A 476 6.97 9.89 -18.74
C ALA A 476 8.16 9.63 -17.79
N ASP A 477 9.34 9.49 -18.38
CA ASP A 477 10.56 9.02 -17.73
C ASP A 477 11.18 10.05 -16.76
N ASP A 478 11.13 11.33 -17.12
CA ASP A 478 11.79 12.41 -16.38
C ASP A 478 10.90 13.05 -15.30
N LEU A 479 9.65 12.58 -15.14
CA LEU A 479 8.80 12.94 -14.00
C LEU A 479 9.34 12.30 -12.71
N PRO A 480 9.13 12.93 -11.55
CA PRO A 480 9.45 12.31 -10.27
C PRO A 480 8.66 11.00 -10.09
N ALA A 481 9.32 10.00 -9.53
CA ALA A 481 8.72 8.73 -9.16
C ALA A 481 7.75 8.96 -7.99
N VAL A 482 6.46 8.84 -8.26
CA VAL A 482 5.37 8.98 -7.29
C VAL A 482 4.52 7.69 -7.22
N GLY A 483 3.50 7.63 -6.36
CA GLY A 483 2.68 6.42 -6.23
C GLY A 483 3.41 5.27 -5.54
N LEU A 484 4.39 5.61 -4.69
CA LEU A 484 5.20 4.66 -3.94
C LEU A 484 5.14 4.93 -2.44
N SER A 485 5.26 3.85 -1.67
CA SER A 485 5.29 3.88 -0.22
C SER A 485 6.66 4.27 0.31
N TRP A 486 6.74 4.68 1.57
CA TRP A 486 8.02 4.99 2.23
C TRP A 486 8.96 3.78 2.22
N TYR A 487 8.43 2.57 2.40
CA TYR A 487 9.23 1.34 2.37
C TYR A 487 9.85 1.08 1.00
N GLN A 488 9.13 1.33 -0.09
CA GLN A 488 9.68 1.23 -1.43
C GLN A 488 10.81 2.25 -1.66
N ALA A 489 10.66 3.46 -1.15
CA ALA A 489 11.71 4.49 -1.21
C ALA A 489 12.97 4.06 -0.42
N VAL A 490 12.80 3.48 0.77
CA VAL A 490 13.90 2.92 1.58
C VAL A 490 14.61 1.78 0.85
N ALA A 491 13.85 0.83 0.29
CA ALA A 491 14.42 -0.30 -0.44
C ALA A 491 15.22 0.16 -1.66
N PHE A 492 14.68 1.10 -2.46
CA PHE A 492 15.37 1.67 -3.61
C PHE A 492 16.66 2.41 -3.21
N ALA A 493 16.58 3.27 -2.19
CA ALA A 493 17.75 4.00 -1.73
C ALA A 493 18.84 3.04 -1.24
N ALA A 494 18.48 2.05 -0.44
CA ALA A 494 19.42 1.06 0.08
C ALA A 494 20.01 0.17 -1.03
N TRP A 495 19.22 -0.20 -2.04
CA TRP A 495 19.69 -0.93 -3.23
C TRP A 495 20.86 -0.21 -3.90
N LEU A 496 20.80 1.13 -3.99
CA LEU A 496 21.85 2.03 -4.50
C LEU A 496 22.99 2.37 -3.53
N ASP A 497 23.06 1.71 -2.37
CA ASP A 497 23.95 2.08 -1.25
C ASP A 497 23.77 3.55 -0.81
N ALA A 498 22.53 4.03 -0.85
CA ALA A 498 22.09 5.34 -0.39
C ALA A 498 21.05 5.20 0.74
N ARG A 499 20.44 6.31 1.15
CA ARG A 499 19.33 6.38 2.10
C ARG A 499 18.39 7.54 1.78
N LEU A 500 17.27 7.62 2.50
CA LEU A 500 16.48 8.85 2.53
C LEU A 500 17.20 9.91 3.38
N PRO A 501 17.03 11.21 3.09
CA PRO A 501 17.52 12.27 3.96
C PRO A 501 16.78 12.27 5.29
N THR A 502 17.44 12.70 6.36
CA THR A 502 16.69 13.12 7.55
C THR A 502 15.94 14.41 7.27
N GLU A 503 14.90 14.70 8.06
CA GLU A 503 14.15 15.95 7.97
C GLU A 503 15.08 17.16 8.13
N ALA A 504 16.04 17.07 9.05
CA ALA A 504 17.01 18.11 9.29
C ALA A 504 18.02 18.27 8.13
N GLU A 505 18.52 17.18 7.55
CA GLU A 505 19.38 17.24 6.36
C GLU A 505 18.65 17.87 5.18
N TRP A 506 17.40 17.47 4.96
CA TRP A 506 16.55 18.05 3.92
C TRP A 506 16.39 19.56 4.12
N ALA A 507 16.03 19.99 5.34
CA ALA A 507 15.82 21.40 5.65
C ALA A 507 17.12 22.22 5.61
N TYR A 508 18.25 21.65 6.06
CA TYR A 508 19.57 22.28 5.99
C TYR A 508 19.98 22.53 4.54
N ALA A 509 19.80 21.51 3.69
CA ALA A 509 20.16 21.56 2.28
C ALA A 509 19.25 22.50 1.48
N ALA A 510 17.94 22.44 1.71
CA ALA A 510 16.96 23.38 1.16
C ALA A 510 17.29 24.85 1.48
N ARG A 511 17.94 25.10 2.63
CA ARG A 511 18.39 26.41 3.09
C ARG A 511 19.84 26.74 2.71
N ASP A 512 20.39 26.11 1.67
CA ASP A 512 21.76 26.31 1.18
C ASP A 512 22.85 26.09 2.24
N GLY A 513 22.68 25.04 3.05
CA GLY A 513 23.55 24.78 4.20
C GLY A 513 23.31 25.77 5.35
N GLY A 514 22.04 26.10 5.60
CA GLY A 514 21.62 26.99 6.69
C GLY A 514 21.83 28.49 6.46
N GLN A 515 22.25 28.90 5.26
CA GLN A 515 22.47 30.31 4.92
C GLN A 515 21.16 31.06 4.61
N VAL A 516 20.14 30.36 4.12
CA VAL A 516 18.85 30.97 3.74
C VAL A 516 17.85 30.94 4.90
N ARG A 517 17.41 32.13 5.32
CA ARG A 517 16.44 32.34 6.41
C ARG A 517 15.05 32.78 5.96
N THR A 518 14.88 33.02 4.66
CA THR A 518 13.60 33.35 4.05
C THR A 518 12.67 32.12 4.04
N ARG A 519 11.39 32.37 3.77
CA ARG A 519 10.32 31.37 3.70
C ARG A 519 10.55 30.39 2.56
N TYR A 520 10.93 30.89 1.39
CA TYR A 520 11.30 30.10 0.21
C TYR A 520 12.79 30.23 -0.04
N CYS A 521 13.39 29.31 -0.80
CA CYS A 521 14.83 29.36 -1.05
C CYS A 521 15.27 30.56 -1.93
N ALA A 522 14.32 31.18 -2.65
CA ALA A 522 14.55 32.36 -3.47
C ALA A 522 14.08 33.68 -2.85
N GLY A 523 13.39 33.66 -1.69
CA GLY A 523 12.82 34.85 -1.07
C GLY A 523 11.58 34.56 -0.21
N ASP A 524 10.72 35.55 -0.02
CA ASP A 524 9.57 35.49 0.89
C ASP A 524 8.22 35.69 0.17
N THR A 525 8.23 36.02 -1.12
CA THR A 525 7.01 36.37 -1.88
C THR A 525 6.51 35.21 -2.73
N GLU A 526 5.23 35.25 -3.13
CA GLU A 526 4.67 34.27 -4.07
C GLU A 526 5.38 34.30 -5.44
N ALA A 527 5.92 35.45 -5.86
CA ALA A 527 6.74 35.54 -7.07
C ALA A 527 8.08 34.79 -6.91
N ASP A 528 8.66 34.76 -5.71
CA ASP A 528 9.85 33.96 -5.41
C ASP A 528 9.53 32.47 -5.42
N LEU A 529 8.36 32.09 -4.89
CA LEU A 529 7.86 30.72 -4.97
C LEU A 529 7.67 30.27 -6.43
N ASP A 530 7.04 31.09 -7.27
CA ASP A 530 6.81 30.79 -8.68
C ASP A 530 8.11 30.51 -9.45
N ARG A 531 9.22 31.14 -9.07
CA ARG A 531 10.53 30.90 -9.70
C ARG A 531 11.09 29.51 -9.41
N VAL A 532 10.85 28.99 -8.21
CA VAL A 532 11.53 27.77 -7.71
C VAL A 532 10.63 26.56 -7.58
N ALA A 533 9.30 26.70 -7.71
CA ALA A 533 8.36 25.63 -7.39
C ALA A 533 7.26 25.42 -8.44
N TRP A 534 6.90 24.15 -8.62
CA TRP A 534 5.64 23.75 -9.25
C TRP A 534 4.55 23.58 -8.18
N HIS A 535 3.54 24.44 -8.16
CA HIS A 535 2.42 24.39 -7.21
C HIS A 535 1.08 24.51 -7.95
N ILE A 536 -0.07 24.48 -7.25
CA ILE A 536 -1.36 24.38 -7.94
C ILE A 536 -1.64 25.56 -8.88
N GLY A 537 -1.07 26.73 -8.57
CA GLY A 537 -1.28 27.97 -9.31
C GLY A 537 -0.58 27.99 -10.67
N ASN A 538 0.54 27.26 -10.81
CA ASN A 538 1.39 27.33 -12.00
C ASN A 538 1.67 25.98 -12.67
N SER A 539 1.34 24.86 -12.02
CA SER A 539 1.63 23.50 -12.53
C SER A 539 0.60 22.96 -13.50
N GLY A 540 -0.57 23.58 -13.64
CA GLY A 540 -1.69 22.98 -14.38
C GLY A 540 -2.26 21.72 -13.71
N ARG A 541 -2.00 21.53 -12.41
CA ARG A 541 -2.44 20.36 -11.62
C ARG A 541 -1.86 19.03 -12.13
N GLN A 542 -0.60 19.06 -12.57
CA GLN A 542 0.15 17.89 -12.99
C GLN A 542 1.60 17.96 -12.49
N LEU A 543 2.27 16.80 -12.48
CA LEU A 543 3.72 16.73 -12.30
C LEU A 543 4.45 17.29 -13.50
N HIS A 544 5.67 17.78 -13.26
CA HIS A 544 6.57 18.27 -14.30
C HIS A 544 7.90 17.52 -14.24
N PRO A 545 8.63 17.44 -15.37
CA PRO A 545 9.96 16.88 -15.35
C PRO A 545 10.85 17.62 -14.34
N VAL A 546 11.69 16.86 -13.65
CA VAL A 546 12.58 17.42 -12.63
C VAL A 546 13.52 18.47 -13.23
N GLY A 547 13.84 19.51 -12.48
CA GLY A 547 14.83 20.52 -12.86
C GLY A 547 14.33 21.64 -13.77
N GLN A 548 13.02 21.78 -13.97
CA GLN A 548 12.46 22.82 -14.86
C GLN A 548 12.26 24.18 -14.20
N ARG A 549 12.35 24.27 -12.87
CA ARG A 549 12.32 25.52 -12.11
C ARG A 549 13.73 25.97 -11.72
N GLU A 550 13.85 27.19 -11.23
CA GLU A 550 15.13 27.68 -10.71
C GLU A 550 15.55 26.86 -9.47
N PRO A 551 16.84 26.50 -9.34
CA PRO A 551 17.30 25.73 -8.20
C PRO A 551 17.35 26.57 -6.93
N CYS A 552 17.12 25.91 -5.79
CA CYS A 552 17.56 26.37 -4.49
C CYS A 552 19.09 26.22 -4.36
N GLY A 553 19.74 27.20 -3.71
CA GLY A 553 21.17 27.15 -3.35
C GLY A 553 22.09 28.06 -4.17
N SER A 554 23.32 28.24 -3.67
CA SER A 554 24.35 29.10 -4.26
C SER A 554 25.05 28.45 -5.46
N VAL A 555 25.88 29.22 -6.18
CA VAL A 555 26.68 28.72 -7.31
C VAL A 555 27.54 27.54 -6.85
N GLY A 556 27.16 26.33 -7.25
CA GLY A 556 27.83 25.06 -6.89
C GLY A 556 27.01 24.10 -6.03
N ARG A 557 25.87 24.52 -5.44
CA ARG A 557 24.98 23.66 -4.62
C ARG A 557 23.52 23.75 -5.08
N LYS A 558 23.28 23.39 -6.34
CA LYS A 558 21.95 23.50 -6.96
C LYS A 558 21.07 22.31 -6.61
N LEU A 559 20.00 22.56 -5.86
CA LEU A 559 18.93 21.62 -5.61
C LEU A 559 17.66 22.09 -6.29
N TYR A 560 17.08 21.27 -7.13
CA TYR A 560 15.86 21.57 -7.85
C TYR A 560 14.65 20.99 -7.15
N ASP A 561 13.51 21.66 -7.34
CA ASP A 561 12.20 21.18 -6.91
C ASP A 561 12.12 20.84 -5.41
N MET A 562 12.92 21.51 -4.58
CA MET A 562 12.81 21.38 -3.11
C MET A 562 11.47 21.92 -2.58
N LEU A 563 10.75 22.69 -3.40
CA LEU A 563 9.39 23.13 -3.14
C LEU A 563 8.53 22.79 -4.35
N GLY A 564 7.36 22.20 -4.12
CA GLY A 564 6.43 21.83 -5.18
C GLY A 564 6.75 20.50 -5.84
N ASN A 565 6.35 20.35 -7.10
CA ASN A 565 6.45 19.13 -7.90
C ASN A 565 5.97 17.88 -7.13
N ALA A 566 6.86 17.02 -6.61
CA ALA A 566 6.49 15.95 -5.70
C ALA A 566 6.95 16.24 -4.26
N SER A 567 6.05 15.98 -3.32
CA SER A 567 6.42 15.98 -1.89
C SER A 567 7.32 14.80 -1.57
N GLU A 568 8.26 14.97 -0.63
CA GLU A 568 9.38 14.06 -0.48
C GLU A 568 9.39 13.33 0.87
N TRP A 569 9.48 12.00 0.83
CA TRP A 569 9.70 11.18 2.02
C TRP A 569 11.05 11.46 2.69
N CYS A 570 11.04 11.68 4.01
CA CYS A 570 12.22 11.69 4.86
C CYS A 570 12.34 10.40 5.67
N ALA A 571 13.53 10.10 6.20
CA ALA A 571 13.77 8.93 7.05
C ALA A 571 13.00 9.00 8.39
N ASP A 572 12.78 10.21 8.89
CA ASP A 572 12.30 10.49 10.23
C ASP A 572 10.91 9.92 10.52
N THR A 573 10.81 9.32 11.70
CA THR A 573 9.52 9.07 12.33
C THR A 573 8.90 10.38 12.78
N ALA A 574 7.60 10.53 12.63
CA ALA A 574 6.90 11.74 13.02
C ALA A 574 6.82 11.89 14.55
N GLY A 575 7.63 12.80 15.12
CA GLY A 575 7.50 13.27 16.50
C GLY A 575 6.74 14.60 16.62
N LEU A 576 6.55 15.03 17.87
CA LEU A 576 6.18 16.41 18.18
C LEU A 576 7.27 17.37 17.70
N PRO A 577 6.93 18.59 17.23
CA PRO A 577 7.92 19.59 16.86
C PRO A 577 8.86 19.88 18.03
N ALA A 578 10.17 19.82 17.78
CA ALA A 578 11.17 20.16 18.77
C ALA A 578 11.22 21.68 19.00
N THR A 579 11.43 22.07 20.26
CA THR A 579 11.66 23.47 20.66
C THR A 579 13.05 23.69 21.24
N ALA A 580 13.75 22.61 21.60
CA ALA A 580 15.12 22.64 22.11
C ALA A 580 16.13 22.36 20.99
N SER A 581 17.37 22.80 21.19
CA SER A 581 18.46 22.53 20.24
C SER A 581 18.74 21.03 20.11
N GLN A 582 19.06 20.57 18.91
CA GLN A 582 19.31 19.15 18.61
C GLN A 582 20.61 18.95 17.83
N VAL A 583 21.23 17.79 17.99
CA VAL A 583 22.43 17.37 17.26
C VAL A 583 22.10 16.11 16.46
N ASP A 584 22.32 16.13 15.15
CA ASP A 584 21.97 15.07 14.19
C ASP A 584 20.56 14.46 14.42
N PRO A 585 19.48 15.26 14.50
CA PRO A 585 18.15 14.73 14.77
C PRO A 585 17.67 13.83 13.62
N ALA A 586 17.06 12.71 14.00
CA ALA A 586 16.46 11.72 13.08
C ALA A 586 15.03 11.33 13.52
N GLY A 587 14.37 12.23 14.26
CA GLY A 587 13.06 12.02 14.88
C GLY A 587 13.08 11.01 16.03
N PRO A 588 11.94 10.72 16.67
CA PRO A 588 11.80 9.63 17.63
C PRO A 588 12.13 8.27 16.98
N LEU A 589 12.56 7.31 17.80
CA LEU A 589 12.80 5.94 17.33
C LEU A 589 11.54 5.36 16.70
N LEU A 590 10.38 5.55 17.34
CA LEU A 590 9.11 4.86 17.03
C LEU A 590 7.98 5.83 16.70
N GLY A 591 7.00 5.34 15.94
CA GLY A 591 5.79 6.07 15.58
C GLY A 591 5.19 5.63 14.25
N ALA A 592 3.87 5.81 14.14
CA ALA A 592 3.04 5.28 13.05
C ALA A 592 3.11 6.08 11.74
N LYS A 593 3.78 7.24 11.73
CA LYS A 593 3.82 8.14 10.56
C LYS A 593 5.26 8.55 10.24
N ARG A 594 5.52 8.80 8.96
CA ARG A 594 6.79 9.31 8.44
C ARG A 594 6.66 10.75 8.00
N VAL A 595 7.75 11.48 8.11
CA VAL A 595 7.82 12.89 7.70
C VAL A 595 7.86 13.00 6.17
N ILE A 596 7.18 14.02 5.67
CA ILE A 596 7.20 14.46 4.28
C ILE A 596 7.48 15.96 4.22
N ARG A 597 8.29 16.37 3.25
CA ARG A 597 8.74 17.76 3.04
C ARG A 597 8.44 18.26 1.63
N GLY A 598 8.59 19.56 1.41
CA GLY A 598 8.60 20.19 0.08
C GLY A 598 7.24 20.54 -0.52
N ALA A 599 6.11 20.07 0.04
CA ALA A 599 4.79 20.22 -0.56
C ALA A 599 4.73 19.62 -1.99
N SER A 600 3.71 19.89 -2.79
CA SER A 600 3.59 19.27 -4.13
C SER A 600 2.93 20.22 -5.14
N TYR A 601 2.85 19.78 -6.39
CA TYR A 601 2.12 20.46 -7.46
C TYR A 601 0.63 20.72 -7.16
N ARG A 602 0.05 20.03 -6.16
CA ARG A 602 -1.35 20.23 -5.72
C ARG A 602 -1.50 21.24 -4.59
N SER A 603 -0.40 21.72 -4.01
CA SER A 603 -0.44 22.63 -2.87
C SER A 603 -0.82 24.05 -3.33
N LYS A 604 -1.78 24.68 -2.63
CA LYS A 604 -2.27 26.03 -2.98
C LYS A 604 -1.20 27.11 -2.85
N ALA A 605 -0.42 27.05 -1.78
CA ALA A 605 0.86 27.74 -1.59
C ALA A 605 1.62 26.93 -0.53
N PRO A 606 2.79 26.35 -0.84
CA PRO A 606 3.61 25.70 0.18
C PRO A 606 3.85 26.62 1.37
N GLY A 607 3.77 26.09 2.58
CA GLY A 607 4.05 26.80 3.83
C GLY A 607 5.48 27.37 3.87
N GLY A 608 6.37 26.86 3.02
CA GLY A 608 7.76 27.30 2.89
C GLY A 608 8.71 26.14 3.15
N LEU A 609 10.00 26.46 3.29
CA LEU A 609 11.06 25.49 3.55
C LEU A 609 10.95 24.79 4.90
N GLY A 610 10.14 25.32 5.84
CA GLY A 610 9.85 24.70 7.13
C GLY A 610 8.55 23.89 7.16
N GLU A 611 7.72 23.91 6.11
CA GLU A 611 6.47 23.12 6.07
C GLU A 611 6.74 21.62 6.23
N ARG A 612 6.00 21.03 7.19
CA ARG A 612 6.08 19.62 7.55
C ARG A 612 4.71 18.99 7.43
N VAL A 613 4.62 17.90 6.67
CA VAL A 613 3.45 17.02 6.72
C VAL A 613 3.88 15.61 7.12
N VAL A 614 2.92 14.82 7.58
CA VAL A 614 3.18 13.45 8.02
C VAL A 614 2.20 12.53 7.35
N SER A 615 2.65 11.33 7.01
CA SER A 615 1.84 10.38 6.29
C SER A 615 2.12 8.96 6.77
N ASP A 616 1.11 8.11 6.67
CA ASP A 616 1.26 6.69 6.91
C ASP A 616 2.31 6.14 5.93
N PRO A 617 3.34 5.40 6.40
CA PRO A 617 4.41 4.89 5.54
C PRO A 617 3.92 3.97 4.40
N ARG A 618 2.71 3.41 4.52
CA ARG A 618 2.05 2.55 3.51
C ARG A 618 1.36 3.36 2.43
N SER A 619 0.90 4.56 2.77
CA SER A 619 0.04 5.32 1.88
C SER A 619 0.81 5.74 0.63
N VAL A 620 0.20 5.51 -0.52
CA VAL A 620 0.71 5.94 -1.83
C VAL A 620 -0.20 7.01 -2.39
N ASN A 621 0.34 7.98 -3.12
CA ASN A 621 -0.45 8.89 -3.93
C ASN A 621 0.39 9.43 -5.10
N ASP A 622 -0.27 10.09 -6.04
CA ASP A 622 0.30 10.65 -7.27
C ASP A 622 1.09 11.96 -7.09
N ALA A 623 1.45 12.32 -5.86
CA ALA A 623 2.16 13.55 -5.51
C ALA A 623 3.26 13.35 -4.46
N LYS A 624 3.56 12.11 -4.07
CA LYS A 624 4.56 11.72 -3.08
C LYS A 624 5.67 10.93 -3.72
N GLY A 625 6.85 11.52 -3.80
CA GLY A 625 8.10 10.92 -4.21
C GLY A 625 9.15 11.00 -3.11
N PHE A 626 10.42 11.08 -3.50
CA PHE A 626 11.55 11.17 -2.59
C PHE A 626 12.82 11.58 -3.35
N ARG A 627 13.85 11.99 -2.60
CA ARG A 627 15.22 12.14 -3.11
C ARG A 627 16.21 11.34 -2.27
N LEU A 628 17.40 11.14 -2.83
CA LEU A 628 18.45 10.33 -2.21
C LEU A 628 19.38 11.18 -1.34
N ALA A 629 19.88 10.60 -0.26
CA ALA A 629 20.98 11.11 0.53
C ALA A 629 22.09 10.05 0.67
N ARG A 630 23.33 10.49 0.82
CA ARG A 630 24.50 9.63 1.07
C ARG A 630 25.41 10.23 2.14
N PRO A 631 26.00 9.43 3.04
CA PRO A 631 27.10 9.93 3.87
C PRO A 631 28.33 10.22 3.00
N VAL A 632 29.05 11.31 3.27
CA VAL A 632 30.36 11.54 2.64
C VAL A 632 31.39 10.68 3.37
N ARG A 633 31.81 9.57 2.74
CA ARG A 633 32.95 8.79 3.24
C ARG A 633 34.22 9.59 2.93
N ARG A 634 34.95 10.04 3.96
CA ARG A 634 36.32 10.53 3.75
C ARG A 634 37.13 9.40 3.11
N ALA A 635 37.79 9.67 1.99
CA ALA A 635 38.89 8.81 1.55
C ALA A 635 39.91 8.77 2.70
N LEU A 636 40.16 7.58 3.24
CA LEU A 636 41.20 7.34 4.24
C LEU A 636 42.58 7.55 3.62
#